data_AF-A0AAJ5F3R4-F1
#
_entry.id   AF-A0AAJ5F3R4-F1
#
_cell.length_a   1.000
_cell.length_b   1.000
_cell.length_c   1.000
_cell.angle_alpha   90.00
_cell.angle_beta   90.00
_cell.angle_gamma   90.00
#
_symmetry.space_group_name_H-M   'P 1'
#
loop_
_entity.id
_entity.type
_entity.pdbx_description
1 polymer ?
#
loop_
_entity_poly.entity_id
_entity_poly.type
_entity_poly.pdbx_seq_one_letter_code
_entity_poly.pdbx_strand_id
1 'polypeptide(L)'
;MKLRTVAVSLLSLSLLAACGGGQSPPSGTETDFGRLQVLSPNKQDTIRTRLKVNVVFVGYRQPPPGQVQTPQEVNVRDFQDTLPQSYQAINRAPSAYGNTEYTGNAFDYDYNYVFADQKFEDDFFAFLTSKGTEKPLTVYQKYFNCQFVVVKDPQTGKDVEQPDDTCTTPSPLITRPVTGNYEIDAQDTENWLADNGSRVGVKSGEYTVYLINWYSRPDFKFHSYTRANAADSDTGTKFGARASRRMIAWGGSVRQGQAPQRVWFYDLSANPDYWTDAWDVTHADSTGDGTADYRMPPIWEYGTRKASTAYGRKVSVDLALVTRYTALNLLFTPSPLYRAALTPPQMPEDIRLDMHVEQGAGAADPAKLLNAPLVQDRVSVLRPFAKFSNTVKQTPLNGDLADVYRCFFTVFEDACSPEYADYSGERLFQYTVKELRDSYKTAPAGQYLLPIYAFNDNTDSQGGLLGIAYDDGQTGTQSFVYGFLTPSLINPYGYGFTDTLVHETGHHLSLSHPHDGYDSEQDLSYGPSGRFRFVDVGDESGTVMSYNDLSRTFGQFNLDSQYRYLSAAYLNNTNAILELTRRAGKAAPVTAAAQGADALFVQAQSQYNAMSYLEAARLSHQGYRQVLDAAIAAGVDVQAYKWYENLTGLSTQAVRRQARISHDLLPKPGAWIFPEETPKQRALRLAP
;
A
#
# COMPACT_ATOMS: atom_id res chain seq x y z
N MET A 1 52.61 8.77 -56.94
CA MET A 1 51.42 8.67 -56.05
C MET A 1 51.50 7.32 -55.34
N LYS A 2 52.01 7.34 -54.10
CA LYS A 2 51.28 7.10 -52.83
C LYS A 2 51.09 5.58 -52.58
N LEU A 3 52.01 4.79 -51.97
CA LEU A 3 52.69 4.87 -50.63
C LEU A 3 51.63 5.00 -49.51
N ARG A 4 51.53 4.20 -48.42
CA ARG A 4 52.40 3.25 -47.68
C ARG A 4 51.49 2.29 -46.85
N THR A 5 51.80 1.00 -46.61
CA THR A 5 52.72 0.40 -45.59
C THR A 5 52.27 0.70 -44.14
N VAL A 6 52.08 -0.23 -43.20
CA VAL A 6 53.02 -1.08 -42.37
C VAL A 6 52.10 -1.86 -41.39
N ALA A 7 52.13 -3.17 -41.14
CA ALA A 7 53.14 -4.15 -40.68
C ALA A 7 53.48 -4.16 -39.16
N VAL A 8 53.09 -5.29 -38.56
CA VAL A 8 53.36 -5.94 -37.26
C VAL A 8 54.72 -5.68 -36.57
N SER A 9 54.74 -5.98 -35.26
CA SER A 9 55.87 -6.42 -34.37
C SER A 9 56.67 -5.30 -33.68
N LEU A 10 57.09 -5.34 -32.40
CA LEU A 10 57.52 -6.41 -31.49
C LEU A 10 57.66 -5.89 -30.04
N LEU A 11 57.70 -6.84 -29.09
CA LEU A 11 58.52 -6.90 -27.86
C LEU A 11 58.16 -6.11 -26.59
N SER A 12 57.80 -6.93 -25.60
CA SER A 12 58.02 -6.81 -24.16
C SER A 12 59.42 -6.33 -23.74
N LEU A 13 59.45 -5.45 -22.74
CA LEU A 13 60.55 -5.31 -21.78
C LEU A 13 59.96 -5.05 -20.38
N SER A 14 60.13 -6.06 -19.53
CA SER A 14 60.01 -6.08 -18.07
C SER A 14 61.05 -5.18 -17.39
N LEU A 15 60.74 -4.57 -16.24
CA LEU A 15 61.55 -4.62 -14.99
C LEU A 15 61.02 -3.68 -13.87
N LEU A 16 60.55 -4.31 -12.80
CA LEU A 16 60.77 -4.07 -11.37
C LEU A 16 60.69 -2.65 -10.74
N ALA A 17 59.77 -2.61 -9.77
CA ALA A 17 59.90 -2.07 -8.41
C ALA A 17 59.99 -0.55 -8.23
N ALA A 18 58.83 0.02 -7.90
CA ALA A 18 58.75 1.00 -6.83
C ALA A 18 57.61 0.60 -5.89
N CYS A 19 57.98 0.19 -4.67
CA CYS A 19 57.08 0.15 -3.53
C CYS A 19 56.50 1.56 -3.32
N GLY A 20 55.26 1.77 -3.74
CA GLY A 20 54.46 2.94 -3.42
C GLY A 20 53.05 2.44 -3.18
N GLY A 21 52.54 2.65 -1.98
CA GLY A 21 51.31 2.04 -1.49
C GLY A 21 50.18 2.07 -2.52
N GLY A 22 49.60 0.90 -2.79
CA GLY A 22 48.38 0.78 -3.56
C GLY A 22 47.24 1.49 -2.84
N GLN A 23 47.15 2.80 -3.02
CA GLN A 23 45.90 3.50 -2.88
C GLN A 23 45.08 3.09 -4.11
N SER A 24 44.10 2.19 -3.90
CA SER A 24 42.92 2.16 -4.76
C SER A 24 42.51 3.62 -5.00
N PRO A 25 42.20 4.04 -6.24
CA PRO A 25 41.76 5.41 -6.47
C PRO A 25 40.64 5.73 -5.47
N PRO A 26 40.73 6.85 -4.73
CA PRO A 26 39.78 7.12 -3.66
C PRO A 26 38.35 7.05 -4.21
N SER A 27 37.49 6.27 -3.57
CA SER A 27 36.08 6.13 -3.97
C SER A 27 35.41 7.51 -3.96
N GLY A 28 34.49 7.73 -4.90
CA GLY A 28 33.71 8.96 -5.01
C GLY A 28 34.00 9.82 -6.24
N THR A 29 33.10 10.76 -6.48
CA THR A 29 33.11 11.70 -7.62
C THR A 29 33.65 13.04 -7.17
N GLU A 30 34.54 13.65 -7.95
CA GLU A 30 35.04 15.01 -7.70
C GLU A 30 33.94 16.03 -8.01
N THR A 31 33.68 16.97 -7.09
CA THR A 31 32.65 18.00 -7.21
C THR A 31 33.15 19.37 -6.71
N ASP A 32 32.34 20.42 -6.87
CA ASP A 32 32.62 21.75 -6.32
C ASP A 32 32.65 21.79 -4.77
N PHE A 33 32.23 20.69 -4.13
CA PHE A 33 32.25 20.47 -2.68
C PHE A 33 33.34 19.46 -2.26
N GLY A 34 34.29 19.18 -3.16
CA GLY A 34 35.29 18.12 -3.02
C GLY A 34 34.76 16.75 -3.44
N ARG A 35 35.42 15.69 -3.00
CA ARG A 35 35.08 14.31 -3.36
C ARG A 35 33.93 13.78 -2.50
N LEU A 36 32.82 13.41 -3.13
CA LEU A 36 31.62 12.85 -2.51
C LEU A 36 31.38 11.42 -2.99
N GLN A 37 30.97 10.51 -2.11
CA GLN A 37 30.78 9.09 -2.41
C GLN A 37 29.36 8.75 -2.85
N VAL A 38 28.35 9.38 -2.22
CA VAL A 38 26.93 9.13 -2.45
C VAL A 38 26.26 10.37 -3.04
N LEU A 39 26.49 11.54 -2.44
CA LEU A 39 25.88 12.78 -2.90
C LEU A 39 26.39 13.16 -4.30
N SER A 40 25.43 13.52 -5.16
CA SER A 40 25.64 13.81 -6.57
C SER A 40 24.88 15.10 -6.94
N PRO A 41 25.47 16.29 -6.71
CA PRO A 41 24.84 17.56 -7.07
C PRO A 41 24.37 17.57 -8.52
N ASN A 42 23.20 18.18 -8.77
CA ASN A 42 22.54 18.27 -10.08
C ASN A 42 22.01 16.94 -10.66
N LYS A 43 21.94 15.87 -9.86
CA LYS A 43 21.34 14.60 -10.29
C LYS A 43 20.30 14.11 -9.29
N GLN A 44 19.19 13.61 -9.82
CA GLN A 44 18.33 12.72 -9.06
C GLN A 44 19.03 11.36 -8.96
N ASP A 45 19.07 10.82 -7.76
CA ASP A 45 19.71 9.56 -7.43
C ASP A 45 18.68 8.52 -6.98
N THR A 46 19.06 7.25 -7.07
CA THR A 46 18.23 6.10 -6.74
C THR A 46 18.95 5.20 -5.74
N ILE A 47 18.33 4.99 -4.59
CA ILE A 47 18.77 3.98 -3.63
C ILE A 47 18.34 2.62 -4.18
N ARG A 48 19.29 1.90 -4.79
CA ARG A 48 19.11 0.53 -5.27
C ARG A 48 19.55 -0.48 -4.22
N THR A 49 18.67 -1.40 -3.86
CA THR A 49 18.92 -2.42 -2.82
C THR A 49 18.62 -3.82 -3.33
N ARG A 50 19.51 -4.78 -3.04
CA ARG A 50 19.19 -6.20 -3.23
C ARG A 50 18.30 -6.66 -2.09
N LEU A 51 17.02 -6.87 -2.35
CA LEU A 51 16.03 -7.21 -1.31
C LEU A 51 15.84 -8.72 -1.23
N LYS A 52 16.24 -9.31 -0.11
CA LYS A 52 15.97 -10.72 0.14
C LYS A 52 14.50 -10.94 0.52
N VAL A 53 13.85 -11.86 -0.17
CA VAL A 53 12.47 -12.27 0.09
C VAL A 53 12.43 -13.78 0.28
N ASN A 54 11.93 -14.23 1.43
CA ASN A 54 11.76 -15.64 1.73
C ASN A 54 10.33 -16.07 1.35
N VAL A 55 10.19 -17.17 0.62
CA VAL A 55 8.92 -17.82 0.30
C VAL A 55 8.94 -19.19 0.96
N VAL A 56 8.19 -19.33 2.05
CA VAL A 56 8.17 -20.53 2.88
C VAL A 56 6.87 -21.30 2.63
N PHE A 57 7.01 -22.55 2.20
CA PHE A 57 5.92 -23.46 1.95
C PHE A 57 5.69 -24.35 3.17
N VAL A 58 4.52 -24.24 3.80
CA VAL A 58 4.13 -25.01 4.99
C VAL A 58 3.00 -25.96 4.60
N GLY A 59 3.25 -27.27 4.63
CA GLY A 59 2.27 -28.30 4.24
C GLY A 59 2.18 -28.55 2.74
N TYR A 60 3.00 -27.89 1.91
CA TYR A 60 3.19 -28.21 0.51
C TYR A 60 4.42 -29.10 0.29
N ARG A 61 4.47 -29.77 -0.85
CA ARG A 61 5.61 -30.60 -1.28
C ARG A 61 6.01 -30.22 -2.70
N GLN A 62 7.28 -30.45 -3.03
CA GLN A 62 7.75 -30.39 -4.40
C GLN A 62 7.35 -31.66 -5.15
N PRO A 63 7.06 -31.57 -6.46
CA PRO A 63 6.90 -32.76 -7.28
C PRO A 63 8.21 -33.56 -7.27
N PRO A 64 8.17 -34.89 -7.07
CA PRO A 64 9.36 -35.71 -7.14
C PRO A 64 10.05 -35.59 -8.50
N PRO A 65 11.40 -35.66 -8.58
CA PRO A 65 12.11 -35.58 -9.85
C PRO A 65 11.57 -36.56 -10.89
N GLY A 66 11.21 -36.05 -12.08
CA GLY A 66 10.68 -36.85 -13.19
C GLY A 66 9.19 -37.21 -13.09
N GLN A 67 8.47 -36.75 -12.04
CA GLN A 67 7.02 -36.94 -11.93
C GLN A 67 6.24 -35.72 -12.43
N VAL A 68 5.01 -35.97 -12.89
CA VAL A 68 4.07 -34.91 -13.25
C VAL A 68 3.52 -34.31 -11.96
N GLN A 69 3.69 -33.01 -11.81
CA GLN A 69 3.15 -32.22 -10.71
C GLN A 69 1.65 -32.48 -10.52
N THR A 70 1.28 -32.89 -9.31
CA THR A 70 -0.13 -32.98 -8.90
C THR A 70 -0.71 -31.58 -8.66
N PRO A 71 -2.05 -31.43 -8.71
CA PRO A 71 -2.70 -30.11 -8.55
C PRO A 71 -2.38 -29.36 -7.25
N GLN A 72 -1.90 -30.06 -6.22
CA GLN A 72 -1.60 -29.53 -4.89
C GLN A 72 -0.09 -29.49 -4.57
N GLU A 73 0.78 -29.87 -5.51
CA GLU A 73 2.23 -29.75 -5.38
C GLU A 73 2.74 -28.41 -5.93
N VAL A 74 3.81 -27.90 -5.32
CA VAL A 74 4.42 -26.63 -5.69
C VAL A 74 5.69 -26.85 -6.49
N ASN A 75 5.76 -26.23 -7.67
CA ASN A 75 6.95 -26.18 -8.50
C ASN A 75 7.58 -24.78 -8.41
N VAL A 76 8.77 -24.70 -7.82
CA VAL A 76 9.51 -23.43 -7.67
C VAL A 76 9.78 -22.74 -9.01
N ARG A 77 9.82 -23.49 -10.12
CA ARG A 77 9.95 -22.89 -11.45
C ARG A 77 8.79 -21.96 -11.80
N ASP A 78 7.56 -22.28 -11.38
CA ASP A 78 6.41 -21.39 -11.65
C ASP A 78 6.59 -20.04 -10.94
N PHE A 79 7.24 -20.03 -9.77
CA PHE A 79 7.63 -18.81 -9.08
C PHE A 79 8.76 -18.08 -9.82
N GLN A 80 9.78 -18.78 -10.27
CA GLN A 80 10.88 -18.18 -11.03
C GLN A 80 10.40 -17.54 -12.34
N ASP A 81 9.42 -18.14 -12.99
CA ASP A 81 8.83 -17.66 -14.25
C ASP A 81 7.83 -16.51 -14.01
N THR A 82 7.25 -16.40 -12.81
CA THR A 82 6.19 -15.42 -12.49
C THR A 82 6.69 -14.23 -11.69
N LEU A 83 7.55 -14.42 -10.69
CA LEU A 83 7.97 -13.35 -9.78
C LEU A 83 8.87 -12.32 -10.49
N PRO A 84 8.76 -11.03 -10.14
CA PRO A 84 9.57 -9.99 -10.77
C PRO A 84 11.03 -10.12 -10.35
N GLN A 85 11.97 -9.74 -11.22
CA GLN A 85 13.39 -9.71 -10.87
C GLN A 85 13.79 -8.42 -10.16
N SER A 86 13.09 -7.33 -10.47
CA SER A 86 13.37 -5.99 -9.99
C SER A 86 12.10 -5.19 -9.78
N TYR A 87 12.20 -4.10 -9.03
CA TYR A 87 11.12 -3.14 -8.90
C TYR A 87 11.64 -1.72 -8.84
N GLN A 88 11.05 -0.80 -9.60
CA GLN A 88 11.37 0.63 -9.55
C GLN A 88 10.12 1.43 -9.20
N ALA A 89 10.13 2.03 -8.02
CA ALA A 89 8.95 2.70 -7.47
C ALA A 89 8.72 4.07 -8.14
N ILE A 90 7.44 4.40 -8.32
CA ILE A 90 6.96 5.66 -8.90
C ILE A 90 5.97 6.33 -7.97
N ASN A 91 5.85 7.66 -8.03
CA ASN A 91 4.72 8.38 -7.44
C ASN A 91 3.53 8.19 -8.39
N ARG A 92 2.56 7.33 -8.03
CA ARG A 92 1.52 6.84 -8.96
C ARG A 92 0.65 7.97 -9.49
N ALA A 93 0.08 8.81 -8.62
CA ALA A 93 -0.79 9.90 -9.05
C ALA A 93 -0.04 10.93 -9.92
N PRO A 94 1.11 11.49 -9.52
CA PRO A 94 1.92 12.33 -10.42
C PRO A 94 2.25 11.68 -11.77
N SER A 95 2.55 10.38 -11.78
CA SER A 95 2.89 9.66 -12.99
C SER A 95 1.71 9.49 -13.96
N ALA A 96 0.47 9.57 -13.47
CA ALA A 96 -0.73 9.53 -14.30
C ALA A 96 -0.90 10.80 -15.16
N TYR A 97 -0.26 11.92 -14.77
CA TYR A 97 -0.30 13.22 -15.48
C TYR A 97 0.72 13.35 -16.63
N GLY A 98 1.37 12.24 -17.02
CA GLY A 98 2.02 12.11 -18.33
C GLY A 98 3.54 11.95 -18.31
N ASN A 99 4.20 12.12 -17.17
CA ASN A 99 5.62 11.79 -16.99
C ASN A 99 5.78 10.82 -15.83
N THR A 100 6.45 9.69 -16.05
CA THR A 100 6.80 8.77 -14.97
C THR A 100 7.71 9.46 -13.96
N GLU A 101 7.24 9.61 -12.72
CA GLU A 101 7.98 10.25 -11.65
C GLU A 101 8.50 9.19 -10.68
N TYR A 102 9.77 8.84 -10.81
CA TYR A 102 10.41 7.87 -9.92
C TYR A 102 10.61 8.43 -8.52
N THR A 103 10.40 7.60 -7.50
CA THR A 103 10.59 7.99 -6.09
C THR A 103 12.06 8.09 -5.68
N GLY A 104 12.97 7.47 -6.46
CA GLY A 104 14.36 7.24 -6.08
C GLY A 104 14.58 5.95 -5.28
N ASN A 105 13.64 5.00 -5.30
CA ASN A 105 13.80 3.67 -4.73
C ASN A 105 13.77 2.59 -5.83
N ALA A 106 14.74 1.68 -5.79
CA ALA A 106 14.77 0.52 -6.67
C ALA A 106 15.21 -0.74 -5.90
N PHE A 107 14.67 -1.88 -6.30
CA PHE A 107 14.93 -3.17 -5.69
C PHE A 107 15.36 -4.16 -6.75
N ASP A 108 16.36 -4.98 -6.43
CA ASP A 108 16.67 -6.21 -7.15
C ASP A 108 16.31 -7.35 -6.20
N TYR A 109 15.33 -8.19 -6.54
CA TYR A 109 14.85 -9.21 -5.62
C TYR A 109 15.77 -10.43 -5.58
N ASP A 110 15.94 -10.98 -4.38
CA ASP A 110 16.71 -12.19 -4.12
C ASP A 110 15.82 -13.21 -3.39
N TYR A 111 15.23 -14.13 -4.16
CA TYR A 111 14.26 -15.08 -3.63
C TYR A 111 14.92 -16.28 -2.98
N ASN A 112 14.46 -16.62 -1.79
CA ASN A 112 14.81 -17.86 -1.09
C ASN A 112 13.55 -18.72 -0.90
N TYR A 113 13.51 -19.89 -1.55
CA TYR A 113 12.40 -20.82 -1.48
C TYR A 113 12.68 -21.91 -0.45
N VAL A 114 11.79 -22.07 0.52
CA VAL A 114 11.97 -23.02 1.63
C VAL A 114 10.73 -23.89 1.78
N PHE A 115 10.91 -25.20 1.86
CA PHE A 115 9.85 -26.13 2.25
C PHE A 115 10.05 -26.47 3.73
N ALA A 116 9.04 -26.19 4.54
CA ALA A 116 9.07 -26.52 5.96
C ALA A 116 9.20 -28.04 6.16
N ASP A 117 9.94 -28.44 7.18
CA ASP A 117 10.02 -29.85 7.54
C ASP A 117 8.79 -30.30 8.33
N GLN A 118 8.64 -31.62 8.47
CA GLN A 118 7.50 -32.22 9.17
C GLN A 118 7.40 -31.72 10.62
N LYS A 119 8.52 -31.47 11.30
CA LYS A 119 8.52 -31.02 12.69
C LYS A 119 7.98 -29.60 12.82
N PHE A 120 8.37 -28.69 11.92
CA PHE A 120 7.83 -27.34 11.89
C PHE A 120 6.33 -27.37 11.63
N GLU A 121 5.89 -28.16 10.66
CA GLU A 121 4.47 -28.32 10.34
C GLU A 121 3.68 -28.87 11.52
N ASP A 122 4.15 -29.93 12.16
CA ASP A 122 3.46 -30.53 13.32
C ASP A 122 3.32 -29.54 14.47
N ASP A 123 4.38 -28.79 14.79
CA ASP A 123 4.34 -27.79 15.85
C ASP A 123 3.44 -26.60 15.47
N PHE A 124 3.42 -26.19 14.19
CA PHE A 124 2.59 -25.10 13.71
C PHE A 124 1.10 -25.44 13.74
N PHE A 125 0.71 -26.58 13.19
CA PHE A 125 -0.70 -26.99 13.14
C PHE A 125 -1.22 -27.41 14.53
N ALA A 126 -0.35 -27.92 15.41
CA ALA A 126 -0.67 -28.07 16.83
C ALA A 126 -0.91 -26.71 17.52
N PHE A 127 -0.10 -25.70 17.21
CA PHE A 127 -0.33 -24.34 17.69
C PHE A 127 -1.67 -23.78 17.21
N LEU A 128 -1.98 -23.86 15.91
CA LEU A 128 -3.28 -23.42 15.36
C LEU A 128 -4.44 -24.13 16.07
N THR A 129 -4.32 -25.44 16.27
CA THR A 129 -5.30 -26.23 17.04
C THR A 129 -5.44 -25.72 18.47
N SER A 130 -4.35 -25.39 19.16
CA SER A 130 -4.41 -24.90 20.55
C SER A 130 -5.01 -23.50 20.69
N LYS A 131 -4.99 -22.69 19.61
CA LYS A 131 -5.39 -21.28 19.62
C LYS A 131 -6.77 -21.01 19.06
N GLY A 132 -7.27 -21.88 18.19
CA GLY A 132 -8.57 -21.64 17.61
C GLY A 132 -9.73 -21.98 18.54
N THR A 133 -10.94 -21.65 18.11
CA THR A 133 -12.18 -21.97 18.81
C THR A 133 -13.24 -22.36 17.81
N GLU A 134 -14.00 -23.42 18.09
CA GLU A 134 -15.11 -23.82 17.21
C GLU A 134 -16.23 -22.79 17.23
N LYS A 135 -16.67 -22.42 16.03
CA LYS A 135 -17.77 -21.48 15.76
C LYS A 135 -18.74 -22.08 14.75
N PRO A 136 -19.98 -21.58 14.71
CA PRO A 136 -20.88 -21.88 13.61
C PRO A 136 -20.28 -21.48 12.26
N LEU A 137 -20.74 -22.13 11.19
CA LEU A 137 -20.43 -21.69 9.84
C LEU A 137 -20.92 -20.26 9.62
N THR A 138 -20.09 -19.43 8.98
CA THR A 138 -20.52 -18.13 8.50
C THR A 138 -21.53 -18.28 7.36
N VAL A 139 -22.27 -17.22 7.06
CA VAL A 139 -23.18 -17.22 5.90
C VAL A 139 -22.42 -17.50 4.60
N TYR A 140 -21.20 -16.98 4.44
CA TYR A 140 -20.37 -17.16 3.25
C TYR A 140 -19.82 -18.58 3.10
N GLN A 141 -19.52 -19.25 4.21
CA GLN A 141 -19.17 -20.68 4.20
C GLN A 141 -20.37 -21.55 3.78
N LYS A 142 -21.60 -21.13 4.13
CA LYS A 142 -22.82 -21.79 3.65
C LYS A 142 -23.09 -21.46 2.17
N TYR A 143 -22.86 -20.22 1.74
CA TYR A 143 -22.91 -19.85 0.31
C TYR A 143 -21.94 -20.68 -0.51
N PHE A 144 -20.73 -20.96 -0.01
CA PHE A 144 -19.84 -21.91 -0.66
C PHE A 144 -20.46 -23.31 -0.77
N ASN A 145 -21.07 -23.81 0.31
CA ASN A 145 -21.68 -25.15 0.29
C ASN A 145 -22.86 -25.26 -0.69
N CYS A 146 -23.66 -24.22 -0.83
CA CYS A 146 -24.91 -24.27 -1.58
C CYS A 146 -24.81 -23.64 -2.98
N GLN A 147 -23.84 -22.76 -3.20
CA GLN A 147 -23.71 -21.90 -4.38
C GLN A 147 -24.98 -21.07 -4.59
N PHE A 148 -25.56 -21.07 -5.79
CA PHE A 148 -26.63 -20.17 -6.18
C PHE A 148 -27.94 -20.91 -6.46
N VAL A 149 -29.06 -20.20 -6.25
CA VAL A 149 -30.41 -20.63 -6.62
C VAL A 149 -31.07 -19.56 -7.48
N VAL A 150 -31.95 -20.00 -8.38
CA VAL A 150 -32.77 -19.08 -9.19
C VAL A 150 -34.03 -18.73 -8.40
N VAL A 151 -34.25 -17.43 -8.17
CA VAL A 151 -35.47 -16.90 -7.57
C VAL A 151 -36.15 -15.89 -8.50
N LYS A 152 -37.41 -15.56 -8.22
CA LYS A 152 -38.11 -14.48 -8.92
C LYS A 152 -37.82 -13.15 -8.23
N ASP A 153 -37.25 -12.20 -8.96
CA ASP A 153 -37.09 -10.82 -8.53
C ASP A 153 -38.47 -10.23 -8.17
N PRO A 154 -38.67 -9.73 -6.93
CA PRO A 154 -39.99 -9.29 -6.47
C PRO A 154 -40.54 -8.06 -7.22
N GLN A 155 -39.68 -7.25 -7.83
CA GLN A 155 -40.06 -6.01 -8.51
C GLN A 155 -40.37 -6.24 -9.99
N THR A 156 -39.62 -7.12 -10.63
CA THR A 156 -39.64 -7.33 -12.09
C THR A 156 -40.23 -8.68 -12.50
N GLY A 157 -40.36 -9.62 -11.56
CA GLY A 157 -40.81 -11.00 -11.81
C GLY A 157 -39.84 -11.83 -12.66
N LYS A 158 -38.63 -11.33 -12.91
CA LYS A 158 -37.60 -12.03 -13.69
C LYS A 158 -36.87 -13.05 -12.83
N ASP A 159 -36.38 -14.11 -13.46
CA ASP A 159 -35.45 -15.03 -12.81
C ASP A 159 -34.12 -14.31 -12.56
N VAL A 160 -33.67 -14.34 -11.31
CA VAL A 160 -32.38 -13.83 -10.87
C VAL A 160 -31.68 -14.89 -10.04
N GLU A 161 -30.38 -15.04 -10.23
CA GLU A 161 -29.56 -15.90 -9.38
C GLU A 161 -29.18 -15.15 -8.10
N GLN A 162 -29.28 -15.84 -6.97
CA GLN A 162 -28.81 -15.32 -5.68
C GLN A 162 -28.09 -16.43 -4.90
N PRO A 163 -27.15 -16.07 -4.01
CA PRO A 163 -26.50 -17.04 -3.13
C PRO A 163 -27.52 -17.70 -2.20
N ASP A 164 -27.39 -19.01 -1.99
CA ASP A 164 -28.22 -19.79 -1.07
C ASP A 164 -27.41 -20.18 0.17
N ASP A 165 -27.98 -20.12 1.36
CA ASP A 165 -27.37 -20.64 2.61
C ASP A 165 -28.21 -21.74 3.28
N THR A 166 -29.25 -22.23 2.60
CA THR A 166 -30.26 -23.14 3.17
C THR A 166 -30.30 -24.53 2.54
N CYS A 167 -29.43 -24.82 1.56
CA CYS A 167 -29.40 -26.11 0.89
C CYS A 167 -29.27 -27.29 1.87
N THR A 168 -30.08 -28.32 1.66
CA THR A 168 -30.00 -29.57 2.42
C THR A 168 -28.97 -30.54 1.87
N THR A 169 -28.64 -30.39 0.58
CA THR A 169 -27.58 -31.13 -0.12
C THR A 169 -26.58 -30.12 -0.68
N PRO A 170 -25.28 -30.25 -0.39
CA PRO A 170 -24.27 -29.37 -0.96
C PRO A 170 -24.26 -29.40 -2.49
N SER A 171 -23.86 -28.27 -3.08
CA SER A 171 -23.79 -28.11 -4.53
C SER A 171 -22.93 -29.21 -5.18
N PRO A 172 -23.38 -29.81 -6.30
CA PRO A 172 -22.57 -30.79 -7.02
C PRO A 172 -21.32 -30.16 -7.66
N LEU A 173 -21.23 -28.82 -7.70
CA LEU A 173 -20.15 -28.06 -8.33
C LEU A 173 -18.94 -27.85 -7.42
N ILE A 174 -19.08 -28.02 -6.10
CA ILE A 174 -17.95 -27.98 -5.15
C ILE A 174 -17.38 -29.37 -4.89
N THR A 175 -16.07 -29.48 -4.69
CA THR A 175 -15.38 -30.75 -4.47
C THR A 175 -15.59 -31.28 -3.06
N ARG A 176 -15.65 -30.40 -2.04
CA ARG A 176 -15.85 -30.79 -0.65
C ARG A 176 -16.64 -29.74 0.13
N PRO A 177 -17.71 -30.10 0.85
CA PRO A 177 -18.43 -29.15 1.70
C PRO A 177 -17.61 -28.75 2.93
N VAL A 178 -17.70 -27.48 3.30
CA VAL A 178 -17.21 -26.94 4.58
C VAL A 178 -18.15 -27.40 5.68
N THR A 179 -17.62 -28.11 6.68
CA THR A 179 -18.42 -28.72 7.76
C THR A 179 -18.10 -28.19 9.14
N GLY A 180 -17.14 -27.26 9.26
CA GLY A 180 -16.80 -26.60 10.51
C GLY A 180 -16.16 -25.24 10.27
N ASN A 181 -16.01 -24.47 11.35
CA ASN A 181 -15.33 -23.19 11.34
C ASN A 181 -14.57 -23.02 12.66
N TYR A 182 -13.27 -23.33 12.63
CA TYR A 182 -12.35 -23.11 13.73
C TYR A 182 -11.72 -21.71 13.58
N GLU A 183 -12.16 -20.74 14.38
CA GLU A 183 -11.66 -19.37 14.27
C GLU A 183 -10.36 -19.20 15.06
N ILE A 184 -9.31 -18.69 14.40
CA ILE A 184 -7.97 -18.50 14.96
C ILE A 184 -7.60 -17.01 14.88
N ASP A 185 -6.99 -16.46 15.93
CA ASP A 185 -6.48 -15.08 15.87
C ASP A 185 -5.32 -14.97 14.88
N ALA A 186 -5.47 -14.06 13.92
CA ALA A 186 -4.54 -13.91 12.82
C ALA A 186 -3.21 -13.29 13.26
N GLN A 187 -3.21 -12.41 14.27
CA GLN A 187 -1.99 -11.82 14.79
C GLN A 187 -1.21 -12.80 15.65
N ASP A 188 -1.87 -13.64 16.44
CA ASP A 188 -1.22 -14.75 17.15
C ASP A 188 -0.51 -15.70 16.16
N THR A 189 -1.14 -15.98 15.02
CA THR A 189 -0.57 -16.81 13.95
C THR A 189 0.65 -16.17 13.29
N GLU A 190 0.52 -14.92 12.85
CA GLU A 190 1.66 -14.13 12.35
C GLU A 190 2.80 -14.12 13.36
N ASN A 191 2.47 -13.91 14.64
CA ASN A 191 3.48 -13.81 15.67
C ASN A 191 4.26 -15.11 15.85
N TRP A 192 3.56 -16.24 15.87
CA TRP A 192 4.19 -17.56 15.94
C TRP A 192 5.12 -17.80 14.76
N LEU A 193 4.69 -17.48 13.54
CA LEU A 193 5.49 -17.66 12.33
C LEU A 193 6.77 -16.80 12.35
N ALA A 194 6.67 -15.54 12.78
CA ALA A 194 7.82 -14.67 12.95
C ALA A 194 8.80 -15.19 14.02
N ASP A 195 8.30 -15.70 15.14
CA ASP A 195 9.15 -16.23 16.24
C ASP A 195 9.84 -17.54 15.86
N ASN A 196 9.23 -18.31 14.93
CA ASN A 196 9.70 -19.64 14.55
C ASN A 196 10.43 -19.66 13.19
N GLY A 197 10.53 -18.54 12.46
CA GLY A 197 11.15 -18.51 11.12
C GLY A 197 12.59 -19.01 11.06
N SER A 198 13.36 -18.81 12.14
CA SER A 198 14.75 -19.32 12.23
C SER A 198 14.84 -20.85 12.12
N ARG A 199 13.78 -21.58 12.49
CA ARG A 199 13.70 -23.05 12.41
C ARG A 199 13.62 -23.55 10.97
N VAL A 200 13.21 -22.69 10.04
CA VAL A 200 13.18 -22.95 8.59
C VAL A 200 14.27 -22.16 7.85
N GLY A 201 15.29 -21.67 8.56
CA GLY A 201 16.43 -20.97 7.96
C GLY A 201 16.15 -19.53 7.52
N VAL A 202 15.01 -18.96 7.91
CA VAL A 202 14.67 -17.55 7.68
C VAL A 202 15.27 -16.69 8.79
N LYS A 203 15.91 -15.57 8.44
CA LYS A 203 16.42 -14.65 9.47
C LYS A 203 15.31 -13.73 9.95
N SER A 204 15.29 -13.46 11.25
CA SER A 204 14.34 -12.52 11.86
C SER A 204 14.42 -11.15 11.18
N GLY A 205 13.26 -10.57 10.88
CA GLY A 205 13.14 -9.26 10.26
C GLY A 205 13.35 -9.23 8.75
N GLU A 206 13.63 -10.35 8.07
CA GLU A 206 13.58 -10.40 6.60
C GLU A 206 12.14 -10.53 6.10
N TYR A 207 11.84 -9.95 4.93
CA TYR A 207 10.56 -10.12 4.26
C TYR A 207 10.29 -11.60 3.98
N THR A 208 9.15 -12.09 4.47
CA THR A 208 8.81 -13.51 4.41
C THR A 208 7.33 -13.70 4.12
N VAL A 209 7.06 -14.49 3.08
CA VAL A 209 5.72 -14.98 2.74
C VAL A 209 5.62 -16.44 3.19
N TYR A 210 4.66 -16.76 4.07
CA TYR A 210 4.33 -18.14 4.40
C TYR A 210 3.11 -18.59 3.61
N LEU A 211 3.28 -19.56 2.72
CA LEU A 211 2.22 -20.18 1.95
C LEU A 211 1.82 -21.48 2.66
N ILE A 212 0.60 -21.54 3.18
CA ILE A 212 0.16 -22.58 4.12
C ILE A 212 -0.88 -23.50 3.46
N ASN A 213 -0.80 -24.80 3.81
CA ASN A 213 -1.78 -25.82 3.48
C ASN A 213 -1.89 -26.90 4.57
N TRP A 214 -2.96 -26.87 5.34
CA TRP A 214 -3.31 -27.88 6.35
C TRP A 214 -4.10 -29.07 5.76
N TYR A 215 -4.75 -28.92 4.60
CA TYR A 215 -5.80 -29.82 4.11
C TYR A 215 -5.41 -31.30 4.00
N SER A 216 -4.15 -31.60 3.66
CA SER A 216 -3.69 -32.98 3.44
C SER A 216 -3.27 -33.72 4.71
N ARG A 217 -3.44 -33.11 5.89
CA ARG A 217 -3.03 -33.69 7.17
C ARG A 217 -4.19 -34.40 7.88
N PRO A 218 -3.91 -35.46 8.67
CA PRO A 218 -4.94 -36.17 9.43
C PRO A 218 -5.57 -35.34 10.55
N ASP A 219 -4.90 -34.26 11.00
CA ASP A 219 -5.36 -33.34 12.04
C ASP A 219 -6.05 -32.08 11.47
N PHE A 220 -6.35 -32.06 10.16
CA PHE A 220 -6.99 -30.93 9.49
C PHE A 220 -8.31 -30.52 10.16
N LYS A 221 -8.49 -29.21 10.33
CA LYS A 221 -9.74 -28.57 10.73
C LYS A 221 -10.13 -27.53 9.68
N PHE A 222 -11.41 -27.50 9.32
CA PHE A 222 -11.97 -26.35 8.61
C PHE A 222 -11.88 -25.12 9.52
N HIS A 223 -11.18 -24.08 9.08
CA HIS A 223 -10.78 -22.96 9.92
C HIS A 223 -10.85 -21.63 9.17
N SER A 224 -10.84 -20.53 9.92
CA SER A 224 -10.73 -19.17 9.38
C SER A 224 -9.87 -18.35 10.32
N TYR A 225 -9.17 -17.34 9.77
CA TYR A 225 -8.47 -16.35 10.58
C TYR A 225 -9.40 -15.17 10.89
N THR A 226 -9.19 -14.53 12.03
CA THR A 226 -9.97 -13.36 12.45
C THR A 226 -9.15 -12.42 13.34
N ARG A 227 -9.64 -11.19 13.47
CA ARG A 227 -9.26 -10.24 14.52
C ARG A 227 -10.51 -9.86 15.31
N ALA A 228 -11.11 -10.82 16.00
CA ALA A 228 -12.47 -10.71 16.55
C ALA A 228 -12.75 -9.45 17.40
N ASN A 229 -11.71 -8.87 18.02
CA ASN A 229 -11.82 -7.67 18.85
C ASN A 229 -11.49 -6.36 18.13
N ALA A 230 -11.16 -6.38 16.83
CA ALA A 230 -10.94 -5.17 16.05
C ALA A 230 -12.22 -4.35 16.02
N ALA A 231 -12.12 -3.09 16.44
CA ALA A 231 -13.25 -2.20 16.62
C ALA A 231 -12.94 -0.79 16.12
N ASP A 232 -13.97 -0.10 15.61
CA ASP A 232 -13.91 1.34 15.32
C ASP A 232 -13.48 2.14 16.56
N SER A 233 -12.61 3.13 16.36
CA SER A 233 -12.05 3.93 17.47
C SER A 233 -13.07 4.88 18.09
N ASP A 234 -14.11 5.28 17.34
CA ASP A 234 -15.10 6.26 17.79
C ASP A 234 -16.40 5.56 18.24
N THR A 235 -16.94 4.66 17.42
CA THR A 235 -18.23 4.00 17.70
C THR A 235 -18.08 2.75 18.56
N GLY A 236 -16.88 2.16 18.63
CA GLY A 236 -16.63 0.89 19.30
C GLY A 236 -17.23 -0.33 18.57
N THR A 237 -17.73 -0.16 17.34
CA THR A 237 -18.30 -1.26 16.55
C THR A 237 -17.25 -2.30 16.26
N LYS A 238 -17.49 -3.54 16.70
CA LYS A 238 -16.56 -4.67 16.53
C LYS A 238 -16.61 -5.25 15.12
N PHE A 239 -15.92 -4.62 14.18
CA PHE A 239 -15.79 -5.12 12.81
C PHE A 239 -15.28 -6.57 12.78
N GLY A 240 -14.31 -6.94 13.63
CA GLY A 240 -13.82 -8.30 13.70
C GLY A 240 -14.87 -9.38 14.04
N ALA A 241 -16.01 -9.01 14.61
CA ALA A 241 -17.10 -9.93 14.91
C ALA A 241 -17.96 -10.26 13.67
N ARG A 242 -17.82 -9.49 12.60
CA ARG A 242 -18.58 -9.65 11.36
C ARG A 242 -18.23 -10.93 10.62
N ALA A 243 -19.22 -11.53 9.97
CA ALA A 243 -19.04 -12.74 9.19
C ALA A 243 -18.17 -12.48 7.95
N SER A 244 -18.26 -11.27 7.39
CA SER A 244 -17.50 -10.79 6.23
C SER A 244 -15.99 -10.64 6.51
N ARG A 245 -15.59 -10.62 7.79
CA ARG A 245 -14.23 -10.37 8.27
C ARG A 245 -13.48 -11.66 8.66
N ARG A 246 -13.80 -12.75 7.98
CA ARG A 246 -13.05 -14.01 8.08
C ARG A 246 -12.04 -14.05 6.96
N MET A 247 -10.81 -14.37 7.33
CA MET A 247 -9.64 -14.18 6.48
C MET A 247 -8.96 -15.51 6.18
N ILE A 248 -8.15 -15.49 5.13
CA ILE A 248 -7.24 -16.56 4.72
C ILE A 248 -5.77 -16.14 4.80
N ALA A 249 -5.49 -14.87 5.10
CA ALA A 249 -4.18 -14.28 5.21
C ALA A 249 -4.12 -13.25 6.35
N TRP A 250 -2.89 -12.92 6.76
CA TRP A 250 -2.60 -11.79 7.65
C TRP A 250 -1.10 -11.50 7.70
N GLY A 251 -0.73 -10.25 7.99
CA GLY A 251 0.67 -9.91 8.23
C GLY A 251 0.97 -8.42 8.30
N GLY A 252 2.21 -8.10 8.66
CA GLY A 252 2.68 -6.72 8.77
C GLY A 252 2.26 -6.04 10.07
N SER A 253 1.90 -6.77 11.12
CA SER A 253 1.58 -6.16 12.42
C SER A 253 2.84 -5.61 13.08
N VAL A 254 2.75 -4.40 13.64
CA VAL A 254 3.82 -3.85 14.49
C VAL A 254 3.81 -4.54 15.85
N ARG A 255 5.01 -4.88 16.37
CA ARG A 255 5.19 -5.33 17.75
C ARG A 255 5.89 -4.24 18.55
N GLN A 256 5.15 -3.58 19.43
CA GLN A 256 5.70 -2.51 20.25
C GLN A 256 6.90 -2.99 21.08
N GLY A 257 8.03 -2.28 20.98
CA GLY A 257 9.26 -2.58 21.72
C GLY A 257 10.03 -3.82 21.23
N GLN A 258 9.62 -4.43 20.13
CA GLN A 258 10.30 -5.57 19.52
C GLN A 258 10.91 -5.18 18.17
N ALA A 259 11.79 -6.04 17.64
CA ALA A 259 12.31 -5.86 16.29
C ALA A 259 11.16 -5.94 15.25
N PRO A 260 11.27 -5.21 14.13
CA PRO A 260 10.33 -5.31 13.01
C PRO A 260 10.09 -6.77 12.59
N GLN A 261 8.83 -7.20 12.52
CA GLN A 261 8.44 -8.44 11.87
C GLN A 261 7.93 -8.13 10.46
N ARG A 262 8.46 -8.83 9.45
CA ARG A 262 8.11 -8.63 8.04
C ARG A 262 7.51 -9.91 7.47
N VAL A 263 6.45 -10.36 8.14
CA VAL A 263 5.79 -11.64 7.87
C VAL A 263 4.40 -11.37 7.32
N TRP A 264 4.06 -12.07 6.25
CA TRP A 264 2.69 -12.20 5.76
C TRP A 264 2.44 -13.67 5.44
N PHE A 265 1.32 -14.22 5.89
CA PHE A 265 0.94 -15.58 5.56
C PHE A 265 -0.31 -15.60 4.68
N TYR A 266 -0.41 -16.61 3.84
CA TYR A 266 -1.55 -16.90 2.98
C TYR A 266 -1.84 -18.40 3.06
N ASP A 267 -3.00 -18.74 3.61
CA ASP A 267 -3.42 -20.10 3.89
C ASP A 267 -4.59 -20.50 3.00
N LEU A 268 -4.27 -21.20 1.92
CA LEU A 268 -5.27 -21.66 0.97
C LEU A 268 -6.10 -22.83 1.49
N SER A 269 -5.77 -23.37 2.67
CA SER A 269 -6.56 -24.40 3.34
C SER A 269 -7.56 -23.84 4.36
N ALA A 270 -7.56 -22.53 4.57
CA ALA A 270 -8.63 -21.86 5.28
C ALA A 270 -9.95 -21.94 4.48
N ASN A 271 -11.06 -21.80 5.20
CA ASN A 271 -12.39 -21.68 4.63
C ASN A 271 -12.45 -20.46 3.70
N PRO A 272 -13.27 -20.50 2.65
CA PRO A 272 -13.36 -19.41 1.69
C PRO A 272 -13.80 -18.13 2.40
N ASP A 273 -13.06 -17.04 2.17
CA ASP A 273 -13.38 -15.72 2.66
C ASP A 273 -14.41 -15.03 1.75
N TYR A 274 -15.04 -14.01 2.31
CA TYR A 274 -15.94 -13.15 1.56
C TYR A 274 -15.19 -12.12 0.71
N TRP A 275 -14.03 -11.68 1.18
CA TRP A 275 -13.30 -10.52 0.67
C TRP A 275 -12.83 -10.71 -0.78
N THR A 276 -12.36 -11.90 -1.13
CA THR A 276 -11.88 -12.26 -2.47
C THR A 276 -12.94 -12.93 -3.35
N ASP A 277 -14.18 -13.06 -2.85
CA ASP A 277 -15.25 -13.88 -3.46
C ASP A 277 -14.85 -15.35 -3.69
N ALA A 278 -13.90 -15.90 -2.93
CA ALA A 278 -13.45 -17.30 -3.04
C ALA A 278 -14.55 -18.34 -2.72
N TRP A 279 -15.66 -17.90 -2.13
CA TRP A 279 -16.83 -18.74 -1.85
C TRP A 279 -17.67 -19.05 -3.11
N ASP A 280 -17.64 -18.19 -4.13
CA ASP A 280 -18.32 -18.41 -5.40
C ASP A 280 -17.36 -19.07 -6.38
N VAL A 281 -17.65 -20.33 -6.71
CA VAL A 281 -16.83 -21.13 -7.62
C VAL A 281 -17.50 -21.38 -8.95
N THR A 282 -18.65 -20.75 -9.22
CA THR A 282 -19.50 -21.08 -10.37
C THR A 282 -19.63 -19.94 -11.37
N HIS A 283 -19.61 -18.68 -10.92
CA HIS A 283 -19.68 -17.55 -11.84
C HIS A 283 -18.33 -17.21 -12.47
N ALA A 284 -18.36 -16.74 -13.72
CA ALA A 284 -17.16 -16.19 -14.34
C ALA A 284 -16.89 -14.76 -13.87
N ASP A 285 -17.93 -13.94 -13.73
CA ASP A 285 -17.89 -12.53 -13.31
C ASP A 285 -18.66 -12.39 -11.99
N SER A 286 -17.95 -12.02 -10.92
CA SER A 286 -18.44 -11.94 -9.53
C SER A 286 -18.61 -10.50 -9.03
N THR A 287 -18.10 -9.54 -9.80
CA THR A 287 -18.21 -8.10 -9.53
C THR A 287 -19.35 -7.46 -10.31
N GLY A 288 -19.80 -8.10 -11.40
CA GLY A 288 -20.83 -7.60 -12.31
C GLY A 288 -20.30 -6.55 -13.29
N ASP A 289 -18.99 -6.48 -13.50
CA ASP A 289 -18.34 -5.50 -14.38
C ASP A 289 -18.22 -5.94 -15.85
N GLY A 290 -18.71 -7.13 -16.18
CA GLY A 290 -18.70 -7.73 -17.51
C GLY A 290 -17.38 -8.45 -17.84
N THR A 291 -16.43 -8.52 -16.92
CA THR A 291 -15.14 -9.20 -17.08
C THR A 291 -15.05 -10.43 -16.18
N ALA A 292 -14.48 -11.52 -16.70
CA ALA A 292 -14.26 -12.71 -15.89
C ALA A 292 -13.19 -12.48 -14.80
N ASP A 293 -13.52 -12.84 -13.57
CA ASP A 293 -12.70 -12.67 -12.38
C ASP A 293 -11.83 -13.88 -12.07
N TYR A 294 -10.53 -13.64 -11.91
CA TYR A 294 -9.57 -14.66 -11.50
C TYR A 294 -9.50 -14.75 -9.99
N ARG A 295 -10.20 -15.74 -9.44
CA ARG A 295 -10.30 -16.02 -8.00
C ARG A 295 -9.50 -17.27 -7.63
N MET A 296 -9.11 -17.38 -6.38
CA MET A 296 -8.36 -18.51 -5.84
C MET A 296 -9.24 -19.21 -4.80
N PRO A 297 -9.87 -20.35 -5.14
CA PRO A 297 -10.73 -21.07 -4.21
C PRO A 297 -9.90 -21.85 -3.18
N PRO A 298 -10.52 -22.40 -2.12
CA PRO A 298 -9.79 -23.24 -1.18
C PRO A 298 -9.09 -24.44 -1.83
N ILE A 299 -8.01 -24.92 -1.21
CA ILE A 299 -7.07 -25.90 -1.76
C ILE A 299 -7.72 -27.23 -2.21
N TRP A 300 -8.85 -27.60 -1.63
CA TRP A 300 -9.58 -28.83 -1.99
C TRP A 300 -10.35 -28.72 -3.31
N GLU A 301 -10.47 -27.53 -3.91
CA GLU A 301 -11.06 -27.35 -5.24
C GLU A 301 -10.02 -27.53 -6.36
N TYR A 302 -8.72 -27.52 -6.06
CA TYR A 302 -7.68 -27.71 -7.07
C TYR A 302 -7.67 -29.12 -7.64
N GLY A 303 -7.44 -29.22 -8.95
CA GLY A 303 -7.41 -30.51 -9.65
C GLY A 303 -8.78 -31.12 -9.93
N THR A 304 -9.86 -30.40 -9.63
CA THR A 304 -11.22 -30.87 -9.87
C THR A 304 -11.55 -30.91 -11.37
N ARG A 305 -12.46 -31.82 -11.73
CA ARG A 305 -13.12 -31.87 -13.06
C ARG A 305 -14.53 -31.29 -13.02
N LYS A 306 -14.95 -30.75 -11.88
CA LYS A 306 -16.24 -30.07 -11.73
C LYS A 306 -16.25 -28.78 -12.54
N ALA A 307 -17.42 -28.42 -13.06
CA ALA A 307 -17.62 -27.16 -13.79
C ALA A 307 -17.58 -25.98 -12.80
N SER A 308 -16.36 -25.63 -12.38
CA SER A 308 -16.06 -24.56 -11.43
C SER A 308 -14.89 -23.72 -11.94
N THR A 309 -14.66 -22.57 -11.32
CA THR A 309 -13.50 -21.68 -11.56
C THR A 309 -12.15 -22.35 -11.27
N ALA A 310 -12.15 -23.53 -10.62
CA ALA A 310 -11.00 -24.33 -10.27
C ALA A 310 -10.64 -25.42 -11.31
N TYR A 311 -11.43 -25.59 -12.37
CA TYR A 311 -11.31 -26.72 -13.30
C TYR A 311 -9.88 -26.92 -13.82
N GLY A 312 -9.27 -28.06 -13.48
CA GLY A 312 -7.92 -28.44 -13.94
C GLY A 312 -6.78 -27.51 -13.48
N ARG A 313 -7.02 -26.59 -12.54
CA ARG A 313 -6.00 -25.65 -12.06
C ARG A 313 -4.97 -26.31 -11.17
N LYS A 314 -3.77 -25.73 -11.17
CA LYS A 314 -2.63 -26.10 -10.33
C LYS A 314 -2.34 -24.98 -9.34
N VAL A 315 -2.11 -25.35 -8.09
CA VAL A 315 -1.92 -24.37 -7.00
C VAL A 315 -0.68 -23.50 -7.17
N SER A 316 0.41 -24.08 -7.70
CA SER A 316 1.72 -23.43 -7.78
C SER A 316 1.72 -22.08 -8.52
N VAL A 317 0.99 -21.98 -9.64
CA VAL A 317 0.88 -20.74 -10.42
C VAL A 317 0.12 -19.68 -9.63
N ASP A 318 -0.97 -20.06 -8.96
CA ASP A 318 -1.78 -19.14 -8.15
C ASP A 318 -0.99 -18.58 -6.97
N LEU A 319 -0.22 -19.44 -6.29
CA LEU A 319 0.65 -19.02 -5.20
C LEU A 319 1.76 -18.06 -5.67
N ALA A 320 2.27 -18.25 -6.89
CA ALA A 320 3.23 -17.32 -7.48
C ALA A 320 2.58 -15.98 -7.84
N LEU A 321 1.34 -15.99 -8.35
CA LEU A 321 0.57 -14.77 -8.64
C LEU A 321 0.28 -13.95 -7.38
N VAL A 322 -0.22 -14.56 -6.31
CA VAL A 322 -0.46 -13.83 -5.04
C VAL A 322 0.84 -13.32 -4.42
N THR A 323 1.94 -14.07 -4.55
CA THR A 323 3.25 -13.61 -4.08
C THR A 323 3.71 -12.36 -4.84
N ARG A 324 3.61 -12.33 -6.18
CA ARG A 324 3.97 -11.15 -6.99
C ARG A 324 3.04 -9.98 -6.73
N TYR A 325 1.75 -10.18 -7.02
CA TYR A 325 0.81 -9.07 -7.16
C TYR A 325 0.23 -8.61 -5.83
N THR A 326 0.33 -9.39 -4.77
CA THR A 326 -0.09 -8.95 -3.42
C THR A 326 1.13 -8.72 -2.54
N ALA A 327 1.87 -9.77 -2.21
CA ALA A 327 2.92 -9.66 -1.20
C ALA A 327 4.06 -8.71 -1.61
N LEU A 328 4.57 -8.80 -2.84
CA LEU A 328 5.65 -7.93 -3.29
C LEU A 328 5.15 -6.52 -3.62
N ASN A 329 4.24 -6.43 -4.60
CA ASN A 329 3.86 -5.16 -5.20
C ASN A 329 2.93 -4.30 -4.33
N LEU A 330 2.13 -4.88 -3.43
CA LEU A 330 1.20 -4.10 -2.59
C LEU A 330 1.69 -3.96 -1.15
N LEU A 331 2.39 -4.97 -0.63
CA LEU A 331 2.83 -4.98 0.77
C LEU A 331 4.31 -4.64 0.94
N PHE A 332 5.23 -5.34 0.27
CA PHE A 332 6.65 -5.24 0.64
C PHE A 332 7.36 -4.06 0.00
N THR A 333 7.06 -3.72 -1.25
CA THR A 333 7.70 -2.64 -2.01
C THR A 333 6.70 -1.89 -2.89
N PRO A 334 5.57 -1.42 -2.36
CA PRO A 334 4.60 -0.69 -3.16
C PRO A 334 5.18 0.56 -3.80
N SER A 335 4.55 1.02 -4.88
CA SER A 335 4.72 2.39 -5.37
C SER A 335 3.81 3.31 -4.56
N PRO A 336 4.31 4.44 -4.02
CA PRO A 336 3.47 5.38 -3.27
C PRO A 336 2.40 6.02 -4.16
N LEU A 337 1.28 6.42 -3.56
CA LEU A 337 0.24 7.16 -4.28
C LEU A 337 0.74 8.57 -4.63
N TYR A 338 1.23 9.27 -3.61
CA TYR A 338 1.74 10.65 -3.69
C TYR A 338 3.21 10.77 -3.30
N ARG A 339 3.80 11.96 -3.47
CA ARG A 339 5.21 12.20 -3.14
C ARG A 339 5.43 12.13 -1.63
N ALA A 340 6.46 11.43 -1.15
CA ALA A 340 6.88 11.56 0.25
C ALA A 340 7.45 12.97 0.57
N ALA A 341 7.99 13.65 -0.44
CA ALA A 341 8.48 15.03 -0.33
C ALA A 341 7.33 16.05 -0.44
N LEU A 342 6.91 16.66 0.67
CA LEU A 342 5.75 17.57 0.71
C LEU A 342 6.02 18.95 0.09
N THR A 343 7.17 19.56 0.40
CA THR A 343 7.51 20.93 -0.03
C THR A 343 8.96 21.03 -0.54
N PRO A 344 9.41 20.14 -1.43
CA PRO A 344 10.82 20.09 -1.85
C PRO A 344 11.28 21.43 -2.48
N PRO A 345 12.58 21.80 -2.37
CA PRO A 345 13.63 21.07 -1.66
C PRO A 345 13.66 21.34 -0.13
N GLN A 346 12.94 22.36 0.37
CA GLN A 346 12.85 22.65 1.81
C GLN A 346 11.63 21.95 2.45
N MET A 347 11.85 20.74 2.95
CA MET A 347 10.86 19.91 3.63
C MET A 347 10.37 20.55 4.95
N PRO A 348 9.11 20.32 5.37
CA PRO A 348 8.59 20.89 6.59
C PRO A 348 9.06 20.10 7.82
N GLU A 349 9.44 20.83 8.88
CA GLU A 349 9.77 20.28 10.21
C GLU A 349 8.60 20.41 11.20
N ASP A 350 7.53 21.11 10.81
CA ASP A 350 6.30 21.30 11.56
C ASP A 350 5.11 21.05 10.63
N ILE A 351 4.28 20.07 10.99
CA ILE A 351 3.06 19.69 10.28
C ILE A 351 1.89 19.90 11.23
N ARG A 352 0.98 20.80 10.85
CA ARG A 352 -0.29 20.99 11.54
C ARG A 352 -1.39 20.30 10.75
N LEU A 353 -2.06 19.34 11.40
CA LEU A 353 -3.31 18.78 10.89
C LEU A 353 -4.40 19.83 11.07
N ASP A 354 -4.78 20.49 9.98
CA ASP A 354 -5.79 21.53 9.98
C ASP A 354 -7.15 20.92 9.69
N MET A 355 -7.83 20.48 10.75
CA MET A 355 -9.09 19.73 10.66
C MET A 355 -10.29 20.67 10.74
N HIS A 356 -11.11 20.63 9.71
CA HIS A 356 -12.40 21.30 9.61
C HIS A 356 -13.50 20.24 9.73
N VAL A 357 -14.40 20.40 10.69
CA VAL A 357 -15.58 19.54 10.87
C VAL A 357 -16.80 20.31 10.40
N GLU A 358 -17.28 19.96 9.21
CA GLU A 358 -18.42 20.58 8.57
C GLU A 358 -19.71 19.89 9.01
N GLN A 359 -20.42 20.54 9.93
CA GLN A 359 -21.52 19.95 10.67
C GLN A 359 -22.88 20.25 10.03
N GLY A 360 -23.53 19.22 9.49
CA GLY A 360 -24.92 19.27 9.03
C GLY A 360 -25.89 19.56 10.18
N ALA A 361 -26.97 20.30 9.88
CA ALA A 361 -27.98 20.64 10.87
C ALA A 361 -28.68 19.35 11.39
N GLY A 362 -28.51 19.03 12.68
CA GLY A 362 -29.07 17.81 13.26
C GLY A 362 -28.26 16.54 12.97
N ALA A 363 -27.07 16.65 12.38
CA ALA A 363 -26.12 15.54 12.29
C ALA A 363 -25.61 15.16 13.69
N ALA A 364 -25.07 13.95 13.79
CA ALA A 364 -24.60 13.39 15.06
C ALA A 364 -23.49 14.24 15.70
N ASP A 365 -23.36 14.16 17.03
CA ASP A 365 -22.39 14.95 17.78
C ASP A 365 -20.94 14.62 17.36
N PRO A 366 -20.18 15.57 16.77
CA PRO A 366 -18.84 15.30 16.25
C PRO A 366 -17.84 14.95 17.36
N ALA A 367 -18.09 15.34 18.62
CA ALA A 367 -17.24 14.95 19.75
C ALA A 367 -17.25 13.43 20.03
N LYS A 368 -18.23 12.70 19.49
CA LYS A 368 -18.32 11.23 19.57
C LYS A 368 -17.83 10.53 18.32
N LEU A 369 -17.50 11.29 17.28
CA LEU A 369 -17.17 10.78 15.96
C LEU A 369 -15.74 11.14 15.54
N LEU A 370 -15.04 11.97 16.30
CA LEU A 370 -13.67 12.37 16.02
C LEU A 370 -12.84 12.52 17.30
N ASN A 371 -11.72 11.82 17.34
CA ASN A 371 -10.65 11.98 18.31
C ASN A 371 -9.40 12.53 17.61
N ALA A 372 -9.34 13.86 17.44
CA ALA A 372 -8.24 14.53 16.75
C ALA A 372 -6.83 14.26 17.36
N PRO A 373 -6.65 14.21 18.70
CA PRO A 373 -5.39 13.78 19.28
C PRO A 373 -4.95 12.37 18.85
N LEU A 374 -5.89 11.45 18.71
CA LEU A 374 -5.61 10.08 18.26
C LEU A 374 -5.25 10.04 16.77
N VAL A 375 -5.90 10.85 15.93
CA VAL A 375 -5.47 11.02 14.53
C VAL A 375 -4.03 11.51 14.48
N GLN A 376 -3.70 12.56 15.24
CA GLN A 376 -2.35 13.12 15.31
C GLN A 376 -1.31 12.07 15.73
N ASP A 377 -1.58 11.35 16.82
CA ASP A 377 -0.69 10.31 17.33
C ASP A 377 -0.39 9.25 16.26
N ARG A 378 -1.43 8.73 15.62
CA ARG A 378 -1.32 7.64 14.66
C ARG A 378 -0.62 8.04 13.35
N VAL A 379 -0.81 9.27 12.86
CA VAL A 379 -0.17 9.72 11.60
C VAL A 379 1.26 10.22 11.81
N SER A 380 1.63 10.61 13.04
CA SER A 380 2.96 11.15 13.36
C SER A 380 4.10 10.19 13.02
N VAL A 381 3.85 8.88 13.13
CA VAL A 381 4.83 7.82 12.83
C VAL A 381 5.28 7.83 11.36
N LEU A 382 4.47 8.38 10.45
CA LEU A 382 4.81 8.47 9.02
C LEU A 382 5.81 9.60 8.72
N ARG A 383 6.00 10.54 9.64
CA ARG A 383 6.94 11.66 9.51
C ARG A 383 7.68 11.88 10.84
N PRO A 384 8.50 10.90 11.26
CA PRO A 384 9.04 10.83 12.63
C PRO A 384 10.00 11.96 12.99
N PHE A 385 10.42 12.78 12.02
CA PHE A 385 11.34 13.91 12.22
C PHE A 385 10.63 15.27 12.19
N ALA A 386 9.33 15.30 11.87
CA ALA A 386 8.52 16.51 11.95
C ALA A 386 7.75 16.56 13.28
N LYS A 387 7.52 17.76 13.80
CA LYS A 387 6.60 17.99 14.91
C LYS A 387 5.18 17.99 14.38
N PHE A 388 4.29 17.31 15.08
CA PHE A 388 2.87 17.31 14.77
C PHE A 388 2.08 18.14 15.77
N SER A 389 1.12 18.88 15.25
CA SER A 389 0.05 19.52 16.00
C SER A 389 -1.28 19.30 15.27
N ASN A 390 -2.40 19.54 15.94
CA ASN A 390 -3.72 19.55 15.31
C ASN A 390 -4.51 20.79 15.74
N THR A 391 -5.33 21.27 14.82
CA THR A 391 -6.38 22.26 15.06
C THR A 391 -7.69 21.65 14.62
N VAL A 392 -8.75 21.83 15.42
CA VAL A 392 -10.10 21.44 15.05
C VAL A 392 -10.96 22.69 15.01
N LYS A 393 -11.51 22.98 13.82
CA LYS A 393 -12.50 24.03 13.61
C LYS A 393 -13.81 23.35 13.26
N GLN A 394 -14.87 23.69 13.98
CA GLN A 394 -16.21 23.22 13.66
C GLN A 394 -16.99 24.35 13.00
N THR A 395 -17.55 24.08 11.83
CA THR A 395 -18.35 25.04 11.06
C THR A 395 -19.66 24.40 10.63
N PRO A 396 -20.76 25.17 10.50
CA PRO A 396 -21.98 24.65 9.94
C PRO A 396 -21.80 24.27 8.46
N LEU A 397 -22.25 23.08 8.05
CA LEU A 397 -22.35 22.70 6.65
C LEU A 397 -23.57 23.39 6.01
N ASN A 398 -23.39 24.63 5.57
CA ASN A 398 -24.42 25.45 4.92
C ASN A 398 -23.84 26.38 3.83
N GLY A 399 -24.73 27.10 3.13
CA GLY A 399 -24.36 28.05 2.08
C GLY A 399 -23.52 27.42 0.96
N ASP A 400 -22.61 28.21 0.39
CA ASP A 400 -21.76 27.81 -0.74
C ASP A 400 -21.01 26.49 -0.50
N LEU A 401 -20.54 26.23 0.73
CA LEU A 401 -19.83 24.99 1.05
C LEU A 401 -20.75 23.76 0.96
N ALA A 402 -21.98 23.87 1.49
CA ALA A 402 -22.96 22.80 1.37
C ALA A 402 -23.37 22.56 -0.09
N ASP A 403 -23.44 23.60 -0.91
CA ASP A 403 -23.80 23.48 -2.33
C ASP A 403 -22.70 22.74 -3.12
N VAL A 404 -21.43 23.13 -2.96
CA VAL A 404 -20.32 22.44 -3.64
C VAL A 404 -20.10 21.03 -3.10
N TYR A 405 -20.32 20.79 -1.80
CA TYR A 405 -20.31 19.46 -1.20
C TYR A 405 -21.38 18.55 -1.79
N ARG A 406 -22.64 19.01 -1.90
CA ARG A 406 -23.71 18.21 -2.52
C ARG A 406 -23.44 17.91 -4.00
N CYS A 407 -22.79 18.84 -4.72
CA CYS A 407 -22.38 18.61 -6.11
C CYS A 407 -21.26 17.58 -6.28
N PHE A 408 -20.53 17.25 -5.22
CA PHE A 408 -19.53 16.18 -5.25
C PHE A 408 -20.17 14.78 -5.35
N PHE A 409 -21.35 14.58 -4.75
CA PHE A 409 -21.98 13.25 -4.64
C PHE A 409 -23.23 13.03 -5.52
N THR A 410 -23.85 14.10 -6.04
CA THR A 410 -25.03 14.09 -6.94
C THR A 410 -26.01 12.92 -6.71
N VAL A 411 -26.59 12.81 -5.52
CA VAL A 411 -27.61 11.79 -5.18
C VAL A 411 -29.04 12.31 -5.40
N PHE A 412 -29.19 13.56 -5.85
CA PHE A 412 -30.47 14.20 -6.17
C PHE A 412 -30.36 14.97 -7.49
N GLU A 413 -31.35 14.79 -8.38
CA GLU A 413 -31.40 15.36 -9.73
C GLU A 413 -31.43 16.90 -9.80
N ASP A 414 -31.67 17.59 -8.67
CA ASP A 414 -32.04 19.03 -8.68
C ASP A 414 -31.07 19.97 -7.94
N ALA A 415 -30.02 19.47 -7.26
CA ALA A 415 -29.07 20.35 -6.55
C ALA A 415 -28.00 20.94 -7.48
N CYS A 416 -27.68 20.23 -8.56
CA CYS A 416 -26.71 20.65 -9.58
C CYS A 416 -27.36 20.32 -10.92
N SER A 417 -27.72 21.33 -11.71
CA SER A 417 -28.15 21.10 -13.11
C SER A 417 -27.15 20.15 -13.79
N PRO A 418 -27.55 19.26 -14.72
CA PRO A 418 -26.64 18.29 -15.37
C PRO A 418 -25.35 18.88 -15.96
N GLU A 419 -25.32 20.19 -16.20
CA GLU A 419 -24.17 20.98 -16.66
C GLU A 419 -23.18 21.37 -15.52
N TYR A 420 -23.51 21.09 -14.26
CA TYR A 420 -22.86 21.55 -13.03
C TYR A 420 -22.44 20.40 -12.10
N ALA A 421 -22.66 19.13 -12.49
CA ALA A 421 -22.12 17.97 -11.80
C ALA A 421 -20.59 18.02 -11.86
N ASP A 422 -19.95 17.89 -10.70
CA ASP A 422 -18.50 18.04 -10.57
C ASP A 422 -17.88 16.70 -10.21
N TYR A 423 -17.90 15.77 -11.18
CA TYR A 423 -17.28 14.45 -11.06
C TYR A 423 -15.78 14.52 -10.75
N SER A 424 -15.17 15.69 -10.98
CA SER A 424 -13.79 16.02 -10.69
C SER A 424 -13.57 16.74 -9.36
N GLY A 425 -14.60 16.94 -8.53
CA GLY A 425 -14.51 17.68 -7.26
C GLY A 425 -13.86 19.07 -7.32
N GLU A 426 -13.74 19.66 -8.51
CA GLU A 426 -13.03 20.91 -8.80
C GLU A 426 -13.59 22.10 -8.03
N ARG A 427 -14.91 22.23 -7.89
CA ARG A 427 -15.56 23.31 -7.15
C ARG A 427 -15.33 23.20 -5.66
N LEU A 428 -15.44 22.00 -5.11
CA LEU A 428 -15.12 21.75 -3.71
C LEU A 428 -13.63 22.07 -3.47
N PHE A 429 -12.75 21.61 -4.36
CA PHE A 429 -11.32 21.93 -4.35
C PHE A 429 -11.04 23.45 -4.42
N GLN A 430 -11.69 24.18 -5.34
CA GLN A 430 -11.48 25.62 -5.47
C GLN A 430 -12.01 26.39 -4.25
N TYR A 431 -13.07 25.89 -3.61
CA TYR A 431 -13.55 26.46 -2.35
C TYR A 431 -12.52 26.28 -1.23
N THR A 432 -12.07 25.05 -1.01
CA THR A 432 -11.14 24.70 0.08
C THR A 432 -9.75 25.30 -0.13
N VAL A 433 -9.25 25.40 -1.37
CA VAL A 433 -7.94 26.04 -1.65
C VAL A 433 -7.94 27.54 -1.36
N LYS A 434 -9.08 28.22 -1.52
CA LYS A 434 -9.22 29.64 -1.15
C LYS A 434 -9.09 29.81 0.35
N GLU A 435 -9.79 29.01 1.14
CA GLU A 435 -9.69 29.04 2.61
C GLU A 435 -8.28 28.67 3.10
N LEU A 436 -7.67 27.66 2.48
CA LEU A 436 -6.30 27.26 2.80
C LEU A 436 -5.31 28.41 2.56
N ARG A 437 -5.41 29.11 1.42
CA ARG A 437 -4.58 30.29 1.12
C ARG A 437 -4.75 31.38 2.16
N ASP A 438 -5.97 31.60 2.64
CA ASP A 438 -6.23 32.56 3.71
C ASP A 438 -5.59 32.13 5.03
N SER A 439 -5.65 30.83 5.36
CA SER A 439 -5.00 30.27 6.55
C SER A 439 -3.48 30.43 6.52
N TYR A 440 -2.86 30.21 5.36
CA TYR A 440 -1.41 30.40 5.19
C TYR A 440 -0.94 31.85 5.34
N LYS A 441 -1.81 32.87 5.20
CA LYS A 441 -1.43 34.28 5.46
C LYS A 441 -1.00 34.53 6.90
N THR A 442 -1.44 33.69 7.83
CA THR A 442 -1.16 33.81 9.28
C THR A 442 -0.35 32.64 9.83
N ALA A 443 -0.05 31.64 8.99
CA ALA A 443 0.74 30.48 9.40
C ALA A 443 2.21 30.87 9.66
N PRO A 444 2.85 30.31 10.71
CA PRO A 444 4.29 30.44 10.90
C PRO A 444 5.08 29.99 9.66
N ALA A 445 6.17 30.70 9.37
CA ALA A 445 7.04 30.33 8.26
C ALA A 445 7.58 28.89 8.44
N GLY A 446 7.48 28.08 7.39
CA GLY A 446 7.95 26.69 7.39
C GLY A 446 6.99 25.66 8.00
N GLN A 447 5.84 26.08 8.54
CA GLN A 447 4.78 25.15 8.95
C GLN A 447 3.97 24.70 7.73
N TYR A 448 3.78 23.39 7.59
CA TYR A 448 2.89 22.80 6.61
C TYR A 448 1.52 22.59 7.22
N LEU A 449 0.50 23.20 6.63
CA LEU A 449 -0.90 22.92 6.94
C LEU A 449 -1.35 21.76 6.07
N LEU A 450 -1.67 20.62 6.70
CA LEU A 450 -2.29 19.47 6.05
C LEU A 450 -3.81 19.64 6.19
N PRO A 451 -4.51 20.03 5.11
CA PRO A 451 -5.92 20.40 5.19
C PRO A 451 -6.81 19.16 5.18
N ILE A 452 -7.65 19.04 6.20
CA ILE A 452 -8.57 17.92 6.41
C ILE A 452 -9.97 18.48 6.56
N TYR A 453 -10.92 18.05 5.73
CA TYR A 453 -12.34 18.40 5.87
C TYR A 453 -13.17 17.15 6.14
N ALA A 454 -13.82 17.11 7.31
CA ALA A 454 -14.70 16.05 7.75
C ALA A 454 -16.16 16.52 7.66
N PHE A 455 -16.90 16.03 6.66
CA PHE A 455 -18.30 16.36 6.42
C PHE A 455 -19.21 15.41 7.18
N ASN A 456 -19.94 15.94 8.15
CA ASN A 456 -20.87 15.20 8.99
C ASN A 456 -22.31 15.54 8.57
N ASP A 457 -22.87 14.75 7.67
CA ASP A 457 -24.21 14.97 7.13
C ASP A 457 -25.29 14.34 8.02
N ASN A 458 -26.49 14.93 8.03
CA ASN A 458 -27.68 14.38 8.67
C ASN A 458 -28.52 13.50 7.73
N THR A 459 -28.09 13.35 6.47
CA THR A 459 -28.74 12.56 5.43
C THR A 459 -27.75 11.62 4.73
N ASP A 460 -28.24 10.51 4.15
CA ASP A 460 -27.43 9.55 3.41
C ASP A 460 -27.10 10.05 1.99
N SER A 461 -26.28 11.09 1.90
CA SER A 461 -26.03 11.88 0.69
C SER A 461 -24.78 11.51 -0.11
N GLN A 462 -24.02 10.47 0.27
CA GLN A 462 -22.77 10.08 -0.42
C GLN A 462 -22.67 8.61 -0.82
N GLY A 463 -23.78 7.86 -0.77
CA GLY A 463 -23.83 6.48 -1.23
C GLY A 463 -22.88 5.50 -0.50
N GLY A 464 -22.35 5.89 0.67
CA GLY A 464 -21.51 5.08 1.55
C GLY A 464 -19.99 5.29 1.46
N LEU A 465 -19.49 6.25 0.68
CA LEU A 465 -18.07 6.62 0.66
C LEU A 465 -17.64 7.17 2.03
N LEU A 466 -16.47 6.76 2.53
CA LEU A 466 -15.92 7.21 3.83
C LEU A 466 -14.94 8.36 3.72
N GLY A 467 -14.05 8.35 2.73
CA GLY A 467 -13.03 9.38 2.60
C GLY A 467 -12.37 9.36 1.22
N ILE A 468 -11.51 10.35 0.99
CA ILE A 468 -10.59 10.41 -0.15
C ILE A 468 -9.43 11.36 0.18
N ALA A 469 -8.21 10.96 -0.18
CA ALA A 469 -7.10 11.87 -0.34
C ALA A 469 -7.08 12.40 -1.78
N TYR A 470 -7.18 13.72 -1.90
CA TYR A 470 -7.35 14.43 -3.16
C TYR A 470 -6.02 15.02 -3.65
N ASP A 471 -5.85 15.10 -4.97
CA ASP A 471 -4.74 15.84 -5.60
C ASP A 471 -5.18 17.18 -6.19
N ASP A 472 -4.26 17.90 -6.81
CA ASP A 472 -4.50 19.24 -7.36
C ASP A 472 -5.22 19.24 -8.71
N GLY A 473 -5.58 18.07 -9.25
CA GLY A 473 -6.24 17.92 -10.54
C GLY A 473 -5.36 18.27 -11.75
N GLN A 474 -4.10 18.68 -11.53
CA GLN A 474 -3.22 19.22 -12.57
C GLN A 474 -1.89 18.50 -12.67
N THR A 475 -1.29 18.14 -11.54
CA THR A 475 0.06 17.58 -11.46
C THR A 475 0.16 16.34 -10.57
N GLY A 476 -0.96 15.90 -10.00
CA GLY A 476 -1.04 14.78 -9.06
C GLY A 476 -0.39 15.12 -7.72
N THR A 477 -0.25 16.42 -7.39
CA THR A 477 0.28 16.85 -6.10
C THR A 477 -0.80 16.68 -5.04
N GLN A 478 -0.50 15.94 -3.97
CA GLN A 478 -1.43 15.78 -2.85
C GLN A 478 -1.86 17.14 -2.29
N SER A 479 -3.16 17.29 -2.05
CA SER A 479 -3.76 18.59 -1.75
C SER A 479 -4.62 18.54 -0.49
N PHE A 480 -5.68 17.72 -0.49
CA PHE A 480 -6.69 17.68 0.56
C PHE A 480 -6.97 16.27 1.05
N VAL A 481 -7.45 16.17 2.28
CA VAL A 481 -8.07 14.98 2.82
C VAL A 481 -9.54 15.29 3.10
N TYR A 482 -10.44 14.49 2.52
CA TYR A 482 -11.87 14.57 2.79
C TYR A 482 -12.34 13.32 3.52
N GLY A 483 -13.15 13.51 4.56
CA GLY A 483 -13.85 12.45 5.27
C GLY A 483 -15.34 12.72 5.27
N PHE A 484 -16.14 11.67 5.21
CA PHE A 484 -17.59 11.77 5.02
C PHE A 484 -18.30 10.79 5.98
N LEU A 485 -19.25 11.31 6.76
CA LEU A 485 -20.16 10.49 7.55
C LEU A 485 -21.62 10.87 7.29
N THR A 486 -22.48 9.85 7.33
CA THR A 486 -23.94 9.97 7.26
C THR A 486 -24.57 9.13 8.38
N PRO A 487 -25.89 9.27 8.63
CA PRO A 487 -26.57 8.45 9.62
C PRO A 487 -26.37 6.95 9.43
N SER A 488 -26.48 6.41 8.22
CA SER A 488 -26.32 4.97 7.99
C SER A 488 -24.89 4.48 8.24
N LEU A 489 -23.88 5.28 7.86
CA LEU A 489 -22.47 4.97 8.10
C LEU A 489 -22.16 4.88 9.60
N ILE A 490 -22.78 5.74 10.41
CA ILE A 490 -22.66 5.69 11.87
C ILE A 490 -23.48 4.52 12.44
N ASN A 491 -24.72 4.35 11.98
CA ASN A 491 -25.63 3.30 12.44
C ASN A 491 -26.56 2.88 11.29
N PRO A 492 -26.49 1.62 10.80
CA PRO A 492 -25.94 0.46 11.49
C PRO A 492 -24.46 0.13 11.21
N TYR A 493 -23.78 0.85 10.31
CA TYR A 493 -22.46 0.42 9.85
C TYR A 493 -21.31 0.70 10.82
N GLY A 494 -21.47 1.61 11.78
CA GLY A 494 -20.54 1.75 12.90
C GLY A 494 -19.22 2.45 12.60
N TYR A 495 -19.17 3.36 11.62
CA TYR A 495 -17.96 4.13 11.30
C TYR A 495 -17.91 5.47 12.04
N GLY A 496 -16.70 5.86 12.44
CA GLY A 496 -16.34 7.21 12.85
C GLY A 496 -15.33 7.88 11.91
N PHE A 497 -14.96 9.14 12.21
CA PHE A 497 -13.98 9.87 11.42
C PHE A 497 -12.54 9.50 11.78
N THR A 498 -12.24 9.12 13.02
CA THR A 498 -10.85 8.98 13.47
C THR A 498 -10.05 8.01 12.60
N ASP A 499 -10.60 6.82 12.35
CA ASP A 499 -9.91 5.79 11.58
C ASP A 499 -9.84 6.14 10.09
N THR A 500 -10.93 6.69 9.55
CA THR A 500 -11.02 7.20 8.19
C THR A 500 -10.01 8.32 7.92
N LEU A 501 -9.92 9.33 8.79
CA LEU A 501 -8.98 10.43 8.62
C LEU A 501 -7.53 9.98 8.78
N VAL A 502 -7.26 8.97 9.62
CA VAL A 502 -5.94 8.33 9.68
C VAL A 502 -5.60 7.66 8.34
N HIS A 503 -6.55 6.91 7.74
CA HIS A 503 -6.41 6.27 6.44
C HIS A 503 -6.07 7.30 5.34
N GLU A 504 -6.92 8.31 5.16
CA GLU A 504 -6.74 9.32 4.10
C GLU A 504 -5.49 10.18 4.30
N THR A 505 -5.17 10.52 5.56
CA THR A 505 -3.90 11.22 5.85
C THR A 505 -2.71 10.33 5.51
N GLY A 506 -2.85 9.00 5.65
CA GLY A 506 -1.87 8.03 5.19
C GLY A 506 -1.58 8.15 3.70
N HIS A 507 -2.61 8.25 2.86
CA HIS A 507 -2.48 8.54 1.43
C HIS A 507 -1.78 9.86 1.16
N HIS A 508 -2.23 10.96 1.78
CA HIS A 508 -1.61 12.29 1.65
C HIS A 508 -0.11 12.26 2.00
N LEU A 509 0.27 11.39 2.94
CA LEU A 509 1.65 11.14 3.35
C LEU A 509 2.35 10.00 2.57
N SER A 510 1.84 9.67 1.37
CA SER A 510 2.36 8.80 0.31
C SER A 510 1.92 7.33 0.29
N LEU A 511 1.19 6.85 1.30
CA LEU A 511 0.81 5.43 1.35
C LEU A 511 -0.21 5.06 0.25
N SER A 512 -0.23 3.77 -0.10
CA SER A 512 -1.23 3.19 -1.01
C SER A 512 -2.08 2.19 -0.25
N HIS A 513 -3.26 1.89 -0.78
CA HIS A 513 -4.04 0.75 -0.35
C HIS A 513 -3.26 -0.54 -0.60
N PRO A 514 -3.57 -1.62 0.13
CA PRO A 514 -2.98 -2.92 -0.10
C PRO A 514 -3.76 -3.75 -1.13
N HIS A 515 -4.67 -3.16 -1.92
CA HIS A 515 -5.47 -3.86 -2.94
C HIS A 515 -5.35 -3.27 -4.36
N ASP A 516 -4.84 -2.06 -4.54
CA ASP A 516 -4.48 -1.51 -5.85
C ASP A 516 -3.06 -0.95 -5.85
N GLY A 517 -2.40 -1.09 -6.99
CA GLY A 517 -1.00 -0.71 -7.09
C GLY A 517 -0.46 -0.77 -8.50
N TYR A 518 0.86 -0.95 -8.57
CA TYR A 518 1.63 -0.89 -9.80
C TYR A 518 2.62 -2.04 -9.85
N ASP A 519 2.79 -2.66 -11.01
CA ASP A 519 3.86 -3.60 -11.31
C ASP A 519 4.86 -2.92 -12.24
N SER A 520 6.08 -2.68 -11.77
CA SER A 520 7.05 -1.89 -12.52
C SER A 520 7.70 -2.62 -13.68
N GLU A 521 7.80 -3.95 -13.65
CA GLU A 521 8.37 -4.70 -14.78
C GLU A 521 7.38 -4.82 -15.93
N GLN A 522 6.09 -4.89 -15.62
CA GLN A 522 5.02 -4.93 -16.61
C GLN A 522 4.53 -3.53 -17.02
N ASP A 523 4.99 -2.48 -16.32
CA ASP A 523 4.46 -1.12 -16.41
C ASP A 523 2.92 -1.14 -16.37
N LEU A 524 2.35 -1.62 -15.27
CA LEU A 524 0.92 -1.95 -15.17
C LEU A 524 0.32 -1.48 -13.85
N SER A 525 -0.70 -0.62 -13.90
CA SER A 525 -1.58 -0.37 -12.75
C SER A 525 -2.67 -1.43 -12.70
N TYR A 526 -2.99 -1.96 -11.52
CA TYR A 526 -4.01 -3.00 -11.34
C TYR A 526 -4.67 -2.92 -9.97
N GLY A 527 -5.92 -3.38 -9.91
CA GLY A 527 -6.69 -3.54 -8.69
C GLY A 527 -7.52 -4.83 -8.73
N PRO A 528 -8.45 -5.03 -7.78
CA PRO A 528 -9.21 -6.27 -7.58
C PRO A 528 -10.35 -6.50 -8.60
N SER A 529 -10.07 -6.41 -9.90
CA SER A 529 -11.02 -6.76 -10.97
C SER A 529 -10.37 -7.68 -12.03
N GLY A 530 -11.22 -8.49 -12.68
CA GLY A 530 -10.81 -9.32 -13.80
C GLY A 530 -9.69 -10.29 -13.42
N ARG A 531 -8.60 -10.33 -14.21
CA ARG A 531 -7.48 -11.25 -13.95
C ARG A 531 -6.74 -11.04 -12.62
N PHE A 532 -7.05 -9.97 -11.89
CA PHE A 532 -6.45 -9.63 -10.60
C PHE A 532 -7.43 -9.64 -9.44
N ARG A 533 -8.67 -10.15 -9.59
CA ARG A 533 -9.68 -10.17 -8.51
C ARG A 533 -9.14 -10.65 -7.15
N PHE A 534 -8.24 -11.63 -7.15
CA PHE A 534 -7.60 -12.18 -5.95
C PHE A 534 -6.77 -11.18 -5.12
N VAL A 535 -6.35 -10.03 -5.67
CA VAL A 535 -5.40 -9.12 -5.00
C VAL A 535 -6.03 -8.39 -3.81
N ASP A 536 -7.37 -8.39 -3.68
CA ASP A 536 -8.08 -7.94 -2.49
C ASP A 536 -7.59 -8.63 -1.21
N VAL A 537 -6.99 -9.83 -1.31
CA VAL A 537 -6.37 -10.49 -0.15
C VAL A 537 -5.27 -9.66 0.52
N GLY A 538 -4.72 -8.63 -0.15
CA GLY A 538 -3.79 -7.70 0.50
C GLY A 538 -4.42 -6.86 1.61
N ASP A 539 -5.74 -6.64 1.58
CA ASP A 539 -6.49 -6.07 2.69
C ASP A 539 -6.48 -6.96 3.95
N GLU A 540 -6.12 -8.23 3.82
CA GLU A 540 -5.84 -9.10 4.95
C GLU A 540 -4.41 -8.84 5.44
N SER A 541 -4.16 -7.62 5.89
CA SER A 541 -2.90 -7.15 6.46
C SER A 541 -3.12 -6.18 7.62
N GLY A 542 -2.13 -6.07 8.49
CA GLY A 542 -2.16 -5.32 9.74
C GLY A 542 -2.06 -3.81 9.56
N THR A 543 -2.87 -3.21 8.68
CA THR A 543 -2.83 -1.78 8.37
C THR A 543 -4.20 -1.12 8.37
N VAL A 544 -4.23 0.15 8.79
CA VAL A 544 -5.39 1.05 8.60
C VAL A 544 -5.64 1.40 7.14
N MET A 545 -4.65 1.21 6.24
CA MET A 545 -4.82 1.43 4.79
C MET A 545 -5.73 0.39 4.12
N SER A 546 -6.21 -0.59 4.88
CA SER A 546 -7.05 -1.66 4.38
C SER A 546 -8.53 -1.35 4.55
N TYR A 547 -9.34 -1.72 3.57
CA TYR A 547 -10.80 -1.74 3.68
C TYR A 547 -11.35 -2.91 4.49
N ASN A 548 -10.49 -3.81 4.98
CA ASN A 548 -10.92 -4.89 5.87
C ASN A 548 -11.29 -4.36 7.27
N ASP A 549 -10.88 -3.15 7.64
CA ASP A 549 -11.14 -2.54 8.94
C ASP A 549 -10.77 -3.44 10.13
N LEU A 550 -9.67 -4.20 10.03
CA LEU A 550 -9.18 -5.08 11.10
C LEU A 550 -7.92 -4.56 11.82
N SER A 551 -7.35 -3.45 11.34
CA SER A 551 -6.27 -2.72 12.02
C SER A 551 -6.59 -1.22 12.05
N ARG A 552 -6.03 -0.50 13.03
CA ARG A 552 -6.31 0.93 13.31
C ARG A 552 -5.06 1.80 13.27
N THR A 553 -3.94 1.19 12.94
CA THR A 553 -2.63 1.82 12.87
C THR A 553 -1.92 1.39 11.60
N PHE A 554 -0.91 2.14 11.20
CA PHE A 554 -0.01 1.72 10.12
C PHE A 554 0.78 0.47 10.52
N GLY A 555 0.80 -0.53 9.64
CA GLY A 555 1.55 -1.76 9.82
C GLY A 555 3.03 -1.58 9.50
N GLN A 556 3.84 -2.59 9.82
CA GLN A 556 5.29 -2.58 9.56
C GLN A 556 5.61 -2.36 8.07
N PHE A 557 4.79 -2.91 7.17
CA PHE A 557 4.95 -2.73 5.72
C PHE A 557 4.76 -1.27 5.27
N ASN A 558 3.80 -0.55 5.87
CA ASN A 558 3.62 0.88 5.61
C ASN A 558 4.81 1.69 6.15
N LEU A 559 5.25 1.38 7.37
CA LEU A 559 6.38 2.08 8.00
C LEU A 559 7.68 1.88 7.21
N ASP A 560 7.97 0.64 6.80
CA ASP A 560 9.14 0.36 5.96
C ASP A 560 9.08 1.14 4.65
N SER A 561 7.94 1.11 3.96
CA SER A 561 7.75 1.85 2.71
C SER A 561 7.95 3.34 2.89
N GLN A 562 7.30 3.92 3.89
CA GLN A 562 7.41 5.34 4.20
C GLN A 562 8.85 5.77 4.47
N TYR A 563 9.57 5.02 5.31
CA TYR A 563 10.94 5.37 5.67
C TYR A 563 11.92 5.18 4.51
N ARG A 564 11.65 4.25 3.59
CA ARG A 564 12.39 4.15 2.33
C ARG A 564 12.16 5.36 1.43
N TYR A 565 10.91 5.81 1.29
CA TYR A 565 10.60 7.00 0.49
C TYR A 565 11.22 8.25 1.09
N LEU A 566 11.16 8.42 2.42
CA LEU A 566 11.80 9.54 3.10
C LEU A 566 13.32 9.54 2.92
N SER A 567 13.97 8.38 3.01
CA SER A 567 15.42 8.26 2.77
C SER A 567 15.80 8.76 1.37
N ALA A 568 15.06 8.33 0.33
CA ALA A 568 15.28 8.77 -1.04
C ALA A 568 14.93 10.26 -1.24
N ALA A 569 13.86 10.75 -0.60
CA ALA A 569 13.47 12.16 -0.66
C ALA A 569 14.54 13.07 -0.06
N TYR A 570 15.10 12.72 1.11
CA TYR A 570 16.17 13.49 1.74
C TYR A 570 17.46 13.47 0.92
N LEU A 571 17.83 12.33 0.33
CA LEU A 571 18.97 12.23 -0.59
C LEU A 571 18.82 13.19 -1.78
N ASN A 572 17.68 13.10 -2.45
CA ASN A 572 17.41 13.90 -3.66
C ASN A 572 17.28 15.39 -3.36
N ASN A 573 16.61 15.77 -2.26
CA ASN A 573 16.55 17.17 -1.84
C ASN A 573 17.92 17.72 -1.44
N THR A 574 18.80 16.89 -0.85
CA THR A 574 20.18 17.30 -0.55
C THR A 574 20.95 17.62 -1.83
N ASN A 575 20.88 16.75 -2.84
CA ASN A 575 21.50 16.99 -4.14
C ASN A 575 20.97 18.27 -4.83
N ALA A 576 19.67 18.54 -4.71
CA ALA A 576 19.05 19.77 -5.22
C ALA A 576 19.57 21.02 -4.51
N ILE A 577 19.70 20.99 -3.18
CA ILE A 577 20.21 22.13 -2.40
C ILE A 577 21.70 22.39 -2.70
N LEU A 578 22.50 21.34 -2.86
CA LEU A 578 23.90 21.49 -3.29
C LEU A 578 23.99 22.14 -4.67
N GLU A 579 23.10 21.78 -5.60
CA GLU A 579 23.05 22.43 -6.91
C GLU A 579 22.65 23.92 -6.82
N LEU A 580 21.65 24.26 -5.99
CA LEU A 580 21.29 25.67 -5.73
C LEU A 580 22.47 26.45 -5.14
N THR A 581 23.17 25.85 -4.17
CA THR A 581 24.36 26.42 -3.53
C THR A 581 25.48 26.66 -4.53
N ARG A 582 25.70 25.71 -5.43
CA ARG A 582 26.68 25.81 -6.53
C ARG A 582 26.33 26.96 -7.46
N ARG A 583 25.08 27.06 -7.91
CA ARG A 583 24.59 28.16 -8.78
C ARG A 583 24.69 29.53 -8.12
N ALA A 584 24.53 29.60 -6.80
CA ALA A 584 24.70 30.84 -6.04
C ALA A 584 26.17 31.25 -5.82
N GLY A 585 27.15 30.45 -6.26
CA GLY A 585 28.57 30.70 -6.02
C GLY A 585 28.97 30.53 -4.56
N LYS A 586 28.25 29.69 -3.81
CA LYS A 586 28.41 29.49 -2.36
C LYS A 586 28.95 28.10 -1.99
N ALA A 587 29.63 27.42 -2.90
CA ALA A 587 30.13 26.06 -2.65
C ALA A 587 31.19 25.98 -1.52
N ALA A 588 32.13 26.93 -1.50
CA ALA A 588 33.22 26.95 -0.51
C ALA A 588 32.73 26.94 0.96
N PRO A 589 31.81 27.84 1.41
CA PRO A 589 31.32 27.81 2.79
C PRO A 589 30.49 26.57 3.14
N VAL A 590 29.92 25.86 2.15
CA VAL A 590 29.06 24.67 2.37
C VAL A 590 29.83 23.35 2.25
N THR A 591 31.08 23.39 1.77
CA THR A 591 31.91 22.20 1.48
C THR A 591 32.02 21.23 2.66
N ALA A 592 32.29 21.73 3.88
CA ALA A 592 32.40 20.86 5.05
C ALA A 592 31.07 20.17 5.42
N ALA A 593 29.95 20.89 5.28
CA ALA A 593 28.62 20.32 5.51
C ALA A 593 28.25 19.28 4.44
N ALA A 594 28.60 19.51 3.18
CA ALA A 594 28.39 18.55 2.10
C ALA A 594 29.16 17.24 2.34
N GLN A 595 30.42 17.32 2.77
CA GLN A 595 31.24 16.15 3.09
C GLN A 595 30.73 15.41 4.34
N GLY A 596 30.30 16.14 5.36
CA GLY A 596 29.67 15.56 6.55
C GLY A 596 28.36 14.84 6.23
N ALA A 597 27.52 15.46 5.40
CA ALA A 597 26.28 14.86 4.92
C ALA A 597 26.53 13.61 4.07
N ASP A 598 27.52 13.64 3.17
CA ASP A 598 27.90 12.48 2.36
C ASP A 598 28.28 11.26 3.23
N ALA A 599 29.07 11.48 4.29
CA ALA A 599 29.40 10.43 5.25
C ALA A 599 28.17 9.89 6.01
N LEU A 600 27.16 10.73 6.27
CA LEU A 600 25.88 10.30 6.84
C LEU A 600 25.07 9.49 5.82
N PHE A 601 25.07 9.86 4.54
CA PHE A 601 24.38 9.10 3.49
C PHE A 601 25.04 7.74 3.21
N VAL A 602 26.36 7.62 3.35
CA VAL A 602 27.05 6.31 3.34
C VAL A 602 26.54 5.43 4.48
N GLN A 603 26.41 5.97 5.69
CA GLN A 603 25.86 5.24 6.84
C GLN A 603 24.38 4.90 6.62
N ALA A 604 23.59 5.84 6.09
CA ALA A 604 22.19 5.64 5.77
C ALA A 604 22.01 4.49 4.77
N GLN A 605 22.85 4.40 3.74
CA GLN A 605 22.83 3.32 2.77
C GLN A 605 23.16 1.96 3.43
N SER A 606 24.11 1.92 4.38
CA SER A 606 24.37 0.71 5.16
C SER A 606 23.15 0.27 5.99
N GLN A 607 22.45 1.21 6.63
CA GLN A 607 21.26 0.92 7.42
C GLN A 607 20.08 0.50 6.54
N TYR A 608 19.94 1.12 5.37
CA TYR A 608 18.94 0.78 4.37
C TYR A 608 19.13 -0.66 3.88
N ASN A 609 20.37 -1.04 3.54
CA ASN A 609 20.72 -2.41 3.14
C ASN A 609 20.49 -3.43 4.26
N ALA A 610 20.60 -3.02 5.52
CA ALA A 610 20.28 -3.84 6.69
C ALA A 610 18.77 -3.86 7.03
N MET A 611 17.90 -3.27 6.20
CA MET A 611 16.47 -3.10 6.43
C MET A 611 16.12 -2.32 7.71
N SER A 612 17.04 -1.48 8.20
CA SER A 612 16.84 -0.56 9.31
C SER A 612 16.34 0.78 8.77
N TYR A 613 15.16 0.76 8.15
CA TYR A 613 14.70 1.89 7.32
C TYR A 613 14.44 3.17 8.10
N LEU A 614 13.94 3.09 9.34
CA LEU A 614 13.78 4.27 10.20
C LEU A 614 15.12 4.96 10.48
N GLU A 615 16.15 4.15 10.78
CA GLU A 615 17.49 4.65 11.05
C GLU A 615 18.14 5.23 9.78
N ALA A 616 17.95 4.59 8.63
CA ALA A 616 18.37 5.12 7.33
C ALA A 616 17.71 6.48 7.03
N ALA A 617 16.41 6.61 7.32
CA ALA A 617 15.67 7.87 7.15
C ALA A 617 16.19 8.93 8.13
N ARG A 618 16.52 8.56 9.37
CA ARG A 618 17.08 9.46 10.39
C ARG A 618 18.45 10.02 9.98
N LEU A 619 19.35 9.15 9.53
CA LEU A 619 20.68 9.55 9.04
C LEU A 619 20.56 10.43 7.78
N SER A 620 19.67 10.05 6.86
CA SER A 620 19.37 10.85 5.66
C SER A 620 18.83 12.24 6.02
N HIS A 621 17.91 12.34 7.00
CA HIS A 621 17.39 13.62 7.50
C HIS A 621 18.50 14.47 8.11
N GLN A 622 19.40 13.89 8.91
CA GLN A 622 20.53 14.60 9.49
C GLN A 622 21.48 15.15 8.42
N GLY A 623 21.83 14.35 7.40
CA GLY A 623 22.66 14.81 6.28
C GLY A 623 21.98 15.94 5.50
N TYR A 624 20.68 15.78 5.23
CA TYR A 624 19.85 16.81 4.62
C TYR A 624 19.86 18.13 5.41
N ARG A 625 19.68 18.09 6.74
CA ARG A 625 19.72 19.27 7.60
C ARG A 625 21.07 19.96 7.59
N GLN A 626 22.18 19.21 7.65
CA GLN A 626 23.52 19.80 7.61
C GLN A 626 23.71 20.67 6.36
N VAL A 627 23.30 20.17 5.20
CA VAL A 627 23.42 20.91 3.93
C VAL A 627 22.43 22.07 3.86
N LEU A 628 21.16 21.85 4.22
CA LEU A 628 20.14 22.90 4.21
C LEU A 628 20.52 24.07 5.11
N ASP A 629 20.91 23.80 6.35
CA ASP A 629 21.25 24.82 7.34
C ASP A 629 22.51 25.60 6.92
N ALA A 630 23.52 24.90 6.38
CA ALA A 630 24.73 25.54 5.86
C ALA A 630 24.45 26.41 4.61
N ALA A 631 23.59 25.94 3.70
CA ALA A 631 23.20 26.70 2.52
C ALA A 631 22.45 27.98 2.89
N ILE A 632 21.45 27.89 3.79
CA ILE A 632 20.72 29.05 4.31
C ILE A 632 21.69 30.02 5.02
N ALA A 633 22.58 29.52 5.87
CA ALA A 633 23.57 30.35 6.56
C ALA A 633 24.55 31.03 5.59
N ALA A 634 24.86 30.42 4.44
CA ALA A 634 25.66 31.00 3.37
C ALA A 634 24.90 32.01 2.49
N GLY A 635 23.61 32.24 2.77
CA GLY A 635 22.74 33.15 2.04
C GLY A 635 22.19 32.58 0.73
N VAL A 636 22.10 31.25 0.60
CA VAL A 636 21.44 30.59 -0.53
C VAL A 636 19.92 30.62 -0.29
N ASP A 637 19.18 31.09 -1.30
CA ASP A 637 17.71 31.11 -1.26
C ASP A 637 17.17 29.70 -1.52
N VAL A 638 16.88 28.97 -0.43
CA VAL A 638 16.29 27.64 -0.46
C VAL A 638 14.85 27.76 0.04
N GLN A 639 13.88 27.69 -0.87
CA GLN A 639 12.48 27.90 -0.54
C GLN A 639 11.69 26.59 -0.54
N ALA A 640 10.74 26.50 0.39
CA ALA A 640 9.75 25.44 0.40
C ALA A 640 8.80 25.61 -0.79
N TYR A 641 8.54 24.52 -1.52
CA TYR A 641 7.51 24.53 -2.55
C TYR A 641 6.12 24.65 -1.94
N LYS A 642 5.36 25.62 -2.42
CA LYS A 642 3.99 25.90 -1.99
C LYS A 642 3.02 25.49 -3.08
N TRP A 643 2.54 24.25 -2.99
CA TRP A 643 1.60 23.68 -3.97
C TRP A 643 0.33 24.53 -4.12
N TYR A 644 -0.18 25.07 -3.01
CA TYR A 644 -1.40 25.88 -2.98
C TYR A 644 -1.27 27.24 -3.68
N GLU A 645 -0.05 27.76 -3.85
CA GLU A 645 0.24 28.96 -4.65
C GLU A 645 0.54 28.61 -6.12
N ASN A 646 1.00 27.39 -6.38
CA ASN A 646 1.56 26.96 -7.67
C ASN A 646 0.85 25.70 -8.19
N LEU A 647 -0.44 25.80 -8.47
CA LEU A 647 -1.27 24.69 -8.96
C LEU A 647 -0.77 24.10 -10.30
N THR A 648 0.10 24.81 -11.03
CA THR A 648 0.79 24.30 -12.22
C THR A 648 1.93 23.31 -11.90
N GLY A 649 2.17 22.99 -10.63
CA GLY A 649 3.08 21.95 -10.15
C GLY A 649 4.55 22.33 -9.99
N LEU A 650 5.34 21.33 -9.57
CA LEU A 650 6.81 21.35 -9.45
C LEU A 650 7.54 21.17 -10.79
N SER A 651 6.86 20.63 -11.80
CA SER A 651 7.44 20.37 -13.11
C SER A 651 7.33 21.60 -14.00
N THR A 652 8.46 22.12 -14.47
CA THR A 652 8.50 23.23 -15.45
C THR A 652 8.10 22.79 -16.87
N GLN A 653 7.81 21.50 -17.09
CA GLN A 653 7.25 21.02 -18.34
C GLN A 653 5.74 21.16 -18.29
N ALA A 654 5.18 21.99 -19.19
CA ALA A 654 3.75 22.23 -19.31
C ALA A 654 2.98 20.91 -19.35
N VAL A 655 2.30 20.58 -18.24
CA VAL A 655 1.40 19.43 -18.13
C VAL A 655 0.13 19.80 -18.90
N ARG A 656 0.18 19.67 -20.23
CA ARG A 656 -0.97 19.86 -21.13
C ARG A 656 -1.76 18.56 -21.36
N ARG A 657 -1.44 17.47 -20.67
CA ARG A 657 -2.14 16.19 -20.81
C ARG A 657 -3.10 16.01 -19.64
N GLN A 658 -4.37 15.73 -19.96
CA GLN A 658 -5.34 15.25 -18.98
C GLN A 658 -4.81 14.01 -18.26
N ALA A 659 -5.11 13.87 -16.97
CA ALA A 659 -4.73 12.71 -16.19
C ALA A 659 -5.29 11.42 -16.79
N ARG A 660 -4.53 10.33 -16.66
CA ARG A 660 -5.04 8.99 -16.93
C ARG A 660 -5.86 8.51 -15.73
N ILE A 661 -7.18 8.65 -15.83
CA ILE A 661 -8.14 8.25 -14.79
C ILE A 661 -8.93 7.04 -15.27
N SER A 662 -9.10 6.05 -14.41
CA SER A 662 -9.99 4.92 -14.64
C SER A 662 -11.27 5.04 -13.81
N HIS A 663 -12.36 4.45 -14.32
CA HIS A 663 -13.63 4.32 -13.62
C HIS A 663 -13.85 2.90 -13.07
N ASP A 664 -12.89 2.00 -13.30
CA ASP A 664 -12.88 0.61 -12.89
C ASP A 664 -11.51 0.28 -12.28
N LEU A 665 -11.38 -0.93 -11.73
CA LEU A 665 -10.12 -1.46 -11.21
C LEU A 665 -9.50 -2.49 -12.17
N LEU A 666 -9.91 -2.48 -13.43
CA LEU A 666 -9.32 -3.37 -14.44
C LEU A 666 -7.89 -2.91 -14.75
N PRO A 667 -6.98 -3.85 -15.03
CA PRO A 667 -5.57 -3.52 -15.22
C PRO A 667 -5.35 -2.62 -16.44
N LYS A 668 -4.52 -1.58 -16.27
CA LYS A 668 -4.19 -0.60 -17.31
C LYS A 668 -2.67 -0.46 -17.48
N PRO A 669 -2.14 -0.40 -18.73
CA PRO A 669 -0.73 -0.10 -18.97
C PRO A 669 -0.35 1.31 -18.50
N GLY A 670 0.78 1.42 -17.80
CA GLY A 670 1.30 2.63 -17.19
C GLY A 670 0.66 2.96 -15.83
N ALA A 671 1.00 4.14 -15.31
CA ALA A 671 0.37 4.71 -14.12
C ALA A 671 -1.02 5.29 -14.42
N TRP A 672 -2.02 4.89 -13.64
CA TRP A 672 -3.39 5.39 -13.69
C TRP A 672 -3.87 5.77 -12.30
N ILE A 673 -4.75 6.76 -12.23
CA ILE A 673 -5.54 7.06 -11.03
C ILE A 673 -6.78 6.17 -11.10
N PHE A 674 -6.96 5.36 -10.08
CA PHE A 674 -8.11 4.47 -9.93
C PHE A 674 -9.17 5.12 -9.03
N PRO A 675 -10.44 4.67 -9.12
CA PRO A 675 -11.45 5.12 -8.18
C PRO A 675 -11.07 4.69 -6.77
N GLU A 676 -11.39 5.53 -5.76
CA GLU A 676 -11.16 5.23 -4.35
C GLU A 676 -11.78 3.89 -3.94
N GLU A 677 -13.01 3.64 -4.37
CA GLU A 677 -13.65 2.34 -4.24
C GLU A 677 -14.67 2.13 -5.36
N THR A 678 -14.87 0.86 -5.71
CA THR A 678 -15.98 0.43 -6.57
C THR A 678 -17.24 0.17 -5.74
N PRO A 679 -18.44 0.14 -6.36
CA PRO A 679 -19.66 -0.30 -5.67
C PRO A 679 -19.53 -1.67 -5.00
N LYS A 680 -18.77 -2.60 -5.62
CA LYS A 680 -18.49 -3.93 -5.05
C LYS A 680 -17.63 -3.83 -3.80
N GLN A 681 -16.50 -3.11 -3.83
CA GLN A 681 -15.65 -2.94 -2.64
C GLN A 681 -16.40 -2.25 -1.49
N ARG A 682 -17.22 -1.25 -1.81
CA ARG A 682 -18.11 -0.62 -0.83
C ARG A 682 -19.06 -1.65 -0.19
N ALA A 683 -19.72 -2.47 -1.01
CA ALA A 683 -20.60 -3.53 -0.51
C ALA A 683 -19.84 -4.52 0.38
N LEU A 684 -18.60 -4.89 0.02
CA LEU A 684 -17.73 -5.74 0.84
C LEU A 684 -17.47 -5.09 2.21
N ARG A 685 -17.02 -3.83 2.23
CA ARG A 685 -16.70 -3.06 3.45
C ARG A 685 -17.91 -2.86 4.37
N LEU A 686 -19.10 -2.67 3.80
CA LEU A 686 -20.32 -2.49 4.58
C LEU A 686 -20.96 -3.81 5.05
N ALA A 687 -20.53 -4.95 4.50
CA ALA A 687 -21.13 -6.26 4.81
C ALA A 687 -20.95 -6.67 6.29
N PRO A 688 -21.96 -7.34 6.87
CA PRO A 688 -22.00 -7.69 8.30
C PRO A 688 -21.23 -8.95 8.70
#